data_AF-A0A2C5YQJ5-F1
#
_entry.id   AF-A0A2C5YQJ5-F1
#
_cell.length_a   1.000
_cell.length_b   1.000
_cell.length_c   1.000
_cell.angle_alpha   90.00
_cell.angle_beta   90.00
_cell.angle_gamma   90.00
#
_symmetry.space_group_name_H-M   'P 1'
#
loop_
_entity.id
_entity.type
_entity.pdbx_description
1 polymer ?
#
loop_
_entity_poly.entity_id
_entity_poly.type
_entity_poly.pdbx_seq_one_letter_code
_entity_poly.pdbx_strand_id
1 'polypeptide(L)'
;MAANRISSIIHHLAPGSALSVVLVPLLLLASSSRLTTHDSQAKHDDDVVITLAIRTPLTRAVKGGFKDTSFEFIVMALLEQVRERSGIDPSLVEEIIVGNAWNDAAAGRLRAAALAAGFPNTLACSSISRMCASGLSATADVARAIACDSVKVGIACGAESMTENAAQPPKSADRAVLGRCVEAADSAQPMGWTSENVSRDFDISRRAMDEFAAESFRRAEAAQKDGLFDDEIVPVATRVKGPDEELKDVTLTRDEGIRLGTTVESLAKIRPAFPQWGPNTTAGNASAALLMMKRSTARKLGQPILAKYVGSTVAGVAPRIMGIGPTVAIPKLLSQHGLSLADMDVVEINEAFSSMAVYCRDKLGLDKEKMNPRGGAIALGHPHGTTGVRLVVTGWPLAGQAPIIGIISHVLCWQLTDDSTAKTAHVGPNAVWVFPLGLELILHRFGARLRHRHMPALAALGLPLLAETETLENGRGRAGLVHDDSDDSDEDDDDSSMNGSQHGESPGRRSQTPSSMADSSGTAAAAESTPLVRPAAALPGHLAPRSRHGTFSPRPPSPRDTVTSVESGASSADDWKRWLRGRMRTRKMDHSHRLAQQAGFRFTPLMYLAYYVPFFNWIGQYKLQYLKGDFVSALTMASFYLPMALSLASNLSHVPPIHGLYSFVFNPFIYALLGSCPQMVVGPEAAGSLLVGSVVRNSVDSGQGGENDALLHAQICGVVAGMAGATVLIAGIARLGFLDSVLSRPFLRGFISAVGFVIAVDQLVPELGLNGLADDTGVSHGSSVDKIRFIFGNAHKAHMPTLAISGISFLVIMVCRELKRRLEPRFPSVVFIPDRFLIVAASAILCARLRWDEQGVDILGEVKSATGGLFAFRWPFQLAHMRHIRDAMSTSFLIALLGFFESSVAAKSLGGSDTIQGMELSANREMIALGVANLIGASFMSLPAFGGYGRSKVNKSTGGKSPMSSIFLSLISLLSILFLLPEFYYLPKPVLSSMISVVAWSLIEEAPHDISFFVRIRGWKELLLMAIIFLSTIFYSLALGIALGIGISLLLVIKHSTRPRIQILGRIPGTNRFENAESDQQRGLEFIEGCLIVKIPEPLTFANTGELKARLRRLELYGTGDAHPALPRIRSHESNSNIIFDIHGVTSIDGSGTQVLEEIVRSYRQRGVRVFFSRGPARRNHPTWHLLERSGIVDLCGGESHFVMDVEEALRWTEYEESIGRRSVNSNNVRD
;
A
#
# COMPACT_ATOMS: atom_id res chain seq x y z
N MET A 1 0.90 34.66 6.92
CA MET A 1 1.66 35.84 7.40
C MET A 1 1.86 35.88 8.92
N ALA A 2 0.81 35.88 9.76
CA ALA A 2 0.95 35.94 11.23
C ALA A 2 1.82 34.80 11.82
N ALA A 3 1.65 33.57 11.32
CA ALA A 3 2.47 32.42 11.71
C ALA A 3 3.98 32.65 11.53
N ASN A 4 4.43 33.34 10.47
CA ASN A 4 5.85 33.61 10.23
C ASN A 4 6.41 34.63 11.23
N ARG A 5 5.61 35.65 11.63
CA ARG A 5 5.99 36.57 12.70
C ARG A 5 6.02 35.86 14.06
N ILE A 6 5.06 34.99 14.36
CA ILE A 6 5.06 34.17 15.59
C ILE A 6 6.25 33.21 15.61
N SER A 7 6.59 32.59 14.47
CA SER A 7 7.78 31.74 14.31
C SER A 7 9.06 32.52 14.62
N SER A 8 9.24 33.70 14.01
CA SER A 8 10.37 34.61 14.30
C SER A 8 10.43 35.01 15.78
N ILE A 9 9.30 35.34 16.40
CA ILE A 9 9.21 35.71 17.82
C ILE A 9 9.58 34.52 18.73
N ILE A 10 9.12 33.30 18.43
CA ILE A 10 9.49 32.09 19.17
C ILE A 10 10.99 31.77 18.99
N HIS A 11 11.53 32.00 17.80
CA HIS A 11 12.96 31.83 17.50
C HIS A 11 13.87 32.78 18.31
N HIS A 12 13.37 33.97 18.66
CA HIS A 12 14.06 34.92 19.53
C HIS A 12 13.80 34.70 21.04
N LEU A 13 12.61 34.24 21.43
CA LEU A 13 12.23 34.11 22.85
C LEU A 13 12.67 32.81 23.53
N ALA A 14 12.80 31.69 22.81
CA ALA A 14 13.12 30.39 23.40
C ALA A 14 13.97 29.46 22.50
N PRO A 15 15.15 29.92 22.00
CA PRO A 15 16.03 29.10 21.17
C PRO A 15 16.46 27.82 21.90
N GLY A 16 16.44 26.69 21.19
CA GLY A 16 16.89 25.39 21.70
C GLY A 16 15.95 24.62 22.64
N SER A 17 14.81 25.18 23.05
CA SER A 17 13.86 24.45 23.92
C SER A 17 13.17 23.28 23.21
N ALA A 18 12.66 22.29 23.96
CA ALA A 18 11.85 21.21 23.38
C ALA A 18 10.57 21.71 22.68
N LEU A 19 10.11 22.93 23.00
CA LEU A 19 9.06 23.59 22.24
C LEU A 19 9.51 24.00 20.84
N SER A 20 10.74 24.49 20.60
CA SER A 20 11.15 24.82 19.23
C SER A 20 11.28 23.56 18.36
N VAL A 21 11.84 22.48 18.92
CA VAL A 21 12.05 21.21 18.21
C VAL A 21 10.74 20.48 17.89
N VAL A 22 9.68 20.64 18.71
CA VAL A 22 8.35 20.08 18.40
C VAL A 22 7.50 21.06 17.62
N LEU A 23 7.40 22.32 18.07
CA LEU A 23 6.43 23.30 17.58
C LEU A 23 6.84 23.96 16.27
N VAL A 24 8.13 24.08 15.91
CA VAL A 24 8.51 24.57 14.57
C VAL A 24 8.17 23.53 13.49
N PRO A 25 8.48 22.23 13.65
CA PRO A 25 7.90 21.19 12.79
C PRO A 25 6.38 21.11 12.86
N LEU A 26 5.74 21.32 14.02
CA LEU A 26 4.27 21.37 14.11
C LEU A 26 3.66 22.59 13.41
N LEU A 27 4.37 23.72 13.34
CA LEU A 27 3.94 24.93 12.62
C LEU A 27 4.21 24.82 11.12
N LEU A 28 5.25 24.09 10.71
CA LEU A 28 5.48 23.71 9.31
C LEU A 28 4.51 22.61 8.84
N LEU A 29 4.12 21.68 9.72
CA LEU A 29 3.03 20.73 9.49
C LEU A 29 1.64 21.39 9.60
N ALA A 30 1.54 22.56 10.24
CA ALA A 30 0.36 23.43 10.18
C ALA A 30 0.41 24.43 9.00
N SER A 31 1.55 24.57 8.30
CA SER A 31 1.61 25.16 6.95
C SER A 31 1.51 24.11 5.84
N SER A 32 1.64 22.81 6.16
CA SER A 32 0.84 21.77 5.50
C SER A 32 -0.56 21.66 6.14
N SER A 33 -1.16 22.82 6.43
CA SER A 33 -2.60 22.95 6.37
C SER A 33 -3.11 22.36 5.06
N ARG A 34 -4.34 21.84 5.05
CA ARG A 34 -5.06 21.66 3.78
C ARG A 34 -4.98 23.01 3.05
N LEU A 35 -4.53 23.02 1.80
CA LEU A 35 -4.58 24.22 0.96
C LEU A 35 -6.03 24.70 1.00
N THR A 36 -6.26 25.83 1.67
CA THR A 36 -7.53 26.53 1.52
C THR A 36 -7.59 27.06 0.09
N THR A 37 -8.78 27.29 -0.46
CA THR A 37 -8.92 27.81 -1.83
C THR A 37 -8.06 29.07 -2.07
N HIS A 38 -7.92 29.93 -1.05
CA HIS A 38 -7.01 31.08 -1.03
C HIS A 38 -5.51 30.75 -1.14
N ASP A 39 -5.06 29.62 -0.61
CA ASP A 39 -3.64 29.22 -0.56
C ASP A 39 -3.24 28.51 -1.86
N SER A 40 -4.14 27.72 -2.45
CA SER A 40 -4.01 27.30 -3.85
C SER A 40 -3.97 28.50 -4.81
N GLN A 41 -4.78 29.54 -4.55
CA GLN A 41 -4.84 30.77 -5.34
C GLN A 41 -3.64 31.70 -5.18
N ALA A 42 -2.81 31.50 -4.15
CA ALA A 42 -1.69 32.39 -3.84
C ALA A 42 -0.57 32.31 -4.90
N LYS A 43 -0.04 33.47 -5.30
CA LYS A 43 1.07 33.58 -6.26
C LYS A 43 2.42 33.54 -5.52
N HIS A 44 3.22 32.52 -5.79
CA HIS A 44 4.57 32.37 -5.23
C HIS A 44 5.64 32.33 -6.33
N ASP A 45 6.84 32.81 -6.03
CA ASP A 45 7.96 32.86 -6.98
C ASP A 45 8.54 31.46 -7.34
N ASP A 46 8.24 30.45 -6.53
CA ASP A 46 8.51 29.03 -6.80
C ASP A 46 7.35 28.30 -7.52
N ASP A 47 6.22 28.98 -7.82
CA ASP A 47 5.14 28.38 -8.62
C ASP A 47 5.70 27.92 -9.98
N VAL A 48 5.41 26.68 -10.38
CA VAL A 48 5.60 26.26 -11.78
C VAL A 48 4.50 26.92 -12.62
N VAL A 49 4.90 27.64 -13.66
CA VAL A 49 4.01 28.37 -14.56
C VAL A 49 4.20 27.95 -16.01
N ILE A 50 3.09 27.99 -16.75
CA ILE A 50 3.04 27.94 -18.21
C ILE A 50 3.17 29.38 -18.73
N THR A 51 4.06 29.61 -19.69
CA THR A 51 4.31 30.94 -20.28
C THR A 51 3.88 31.05 -21.74
N LEU A 52 3.78 29.92 -22.45
CA LEU A 52 3.19 29.82 -23.78
C LEU A 52 2.39 28.52 -23.88
N ALA A 53 1.23 28.56 -24.54
CA ALA A 53 0.40 27.39 -24.82
C ALA A 53 -0.15 27.51 -26.25
N ILE A 54 0.28 26.61 -27.16
CA ILE A 54 -0.05 26.66 -28.59
C ILE A 54 -0.17 25.25 -29.20
N ARG A 55 -0.86 25.13 -30.33
CA ARG A 55 -1.04 23.88 -31.06
C ARG A 55 -1.07 24.07 -32.58
N THR A 56 -0.86 22.99 -33.31
CA THR A 56 -1.17 22.94 -34.76
C THR A 56 -2.68 22.77 -34.97
N PRO A 57 -3.19 22.97 -36.20
CA PRO A 57 -4.53 22.52 -36.56
C PRO A 57 -4.70 21.01 -36.37
N LEU A 58 -5.93 20.57 -36.15
CA LEU A 58 -6.36 19.17 -36.10
C LEU A 58 -6.89 18.75 -37.47
N THR A 59 -6.15 17.86 -38.14
CA THR A 59 -6.47 17.39 -39.49
C THR A 59 -6.93 15.93 -39.49
N ARG A 60 -7.68 15.54 -40.52
CA ARG A 60 -8.25 14.18 -40.63
C ARG A 60 -7.17 13.16 -40.97
N ALA A 61 -7.14 12.03 -40.26
CA ALA A 61 -6.20 10.95 -40.58
C ALA A 61 -6.42 10.43 -42.01
N VAL A 62 -5.34 10.08 -42.72
CA VAL A 62 -5.30 9.52 -44.10
C VAL A 62 -5.81 10.45 -45.21
N LYS A 63 -6.67 11.44 -44.91
CA LYS A 63 -7.36 12.27 -45.94
C LYS A 63 -7.36 13.78 -45.68
N GLY A 64 -6.83 14.24 -44.55
CA GLY A 64 -6.73 15.65 -44.17
C GLY A 64 -5.39 16.30 -44.53
N GLY A 65 -5.23 17.57 -44.15
CA GLY A 65 -4.07 18.40 -44.48
C GLY A 65 -2.71 17.82 -44.09
N PHE A 66 -2.58 17.07 -43.00
CA PHE A 66 -1.33 16.41 -42.62
C PHE A 66 -1.18 14.96 -43.16
N LYS A 67 -1.93 14.54 -44.19
CA LYS A 67 -1.86 13.14 -44.68
C LYS A 67 -0.50 12.75 -45.29
N ASP A 68 0.20 13.73 -45.90
CA ASP A 68 1.52 13.55 -46.52
C ASP A 68 2.65 14.19 -45.67
N THR A 69 2.35 14.70 -44.46
CA THR A 69 3.28 15.43 -43.60
C THR A 69 3.88 14.52 -42.52
N SER A 70 5.21 14.50 -42.39
CA SER A 70 5.89 13.67 -41.39
C SER A 70 5.75 14.22 -39.97
N PHE A 71 5.77 13.30 -38.99
CA PHE A 71 5.73 13.59 -37.55
C PHE A 71 6.77 14.65 -37.13
N GLU A 72 8.03 14.51 -37.57
CA GLU A 72 9.10 15.47 -37.25
C GLU A 72 8.78 16.87 -37.75
N PHE A 73 8.23 16.99 -38.97
CA PHE A 73 7.94 18.29 -39.57
C PHE A 73 6.80 19.01 -38.81
N ILE A 74 5.77 18.28 -38.39
CA ILE A 74 4.68 18.81 -37.57
C ILE A 74 5.21 19.32 -36.22
N VAL A 75 6.13 18.58 -35.59
CA VAL A 75 6.76 18.98 -34.31
C VAL A 75 7.75 20.14 -34.49
N MET A 76 8.53 20.14 -35.56
CA MET A 76 9.50 21.20 -35.91
C MET A 76 8.78 22.54 -36.08
N ALA A 77 7.76 22.61 -36.94
CA ALA A 77 7.01 23.83 -37.20
C ALA A 77 6.33 24.38 -35.92
N LEU A 78 5.89 23.49 -35.01
CA LEU A 78 5.38 23.90 -33.70
C LEU A 78 6.48 24.45 -32.79
N LEU A 79 7.66 23.82 -32.75
CA LEU A 79 8.79 24.28 -31.92
C LEU A 79 9.42 25.58 -32.43
N GLU A 80 9.45 25.82 -33.74
CA GLU A 80 9.80 27.11 -34.35
C GLU A 80 8.85 28.20 -33.87
N GLN A 81 7.54 27.93 -33.87
CA GLN A 81 6.53 28.85 -33.34
C GLN A 81 6.60 29.01 -31.81
N VAL A 82 7.03 28.00 -31.04
CA VAL A 82 7.33 28.17 -29.60
C VAL A 82 8.47 29.17 -29.42
N ARG A 83 9.59 28.99 -30.13
CA ARG A 83 10.75 29.88 -30.11
C ARG A 83 10.36 31.31 -30.49
N GLU A 84 9.66 31.48 -31.61
CA GLU A 84 9.30 32.80 -32.17
C GLU A 84 8.27 33.55 -31.32
N ARG A 85 7.21 32.88 -30.82
CA ARG A 85 6.16 33.54 -30.04
C ARG A 85 6.56 33.81 -28.58
N SER A 86 7.48 33.04 -28.01
CA SER A 86 7.99 33.29 -26.65
C SER A 86 9.19 34.23 -26.62
N GLY A 87 9.97 34.31 -27.71
CA GLY A 87 11.27 34.99 -27.71
C GLY A 87 12.29 34.37 -26.74
N ILE A 88 12.08 33.12 -26.31
CA ILE A 88 13.00 32.43 -25.41
C ILE A 88 14.32 32.13 -26.12
N ASP A 89 15.44 32.37 -25.44
CA ASP A 89 16.75 31.89 -25.88
C ASP A 89 16.74 30.35 -25.88
N PRO A 90 16.93 29.67 -27.03
CA PRO A 90 16.89 28.21 -27.11
C PRO A 90 17.95 27.52 -26.24
N SER A 91 19.02 28.23 -25.85
CA SER A 91 20.06 27.71 -24.96
C SER A 91 19.64 27.59 -23.49
N LEU A 92 18.53 28.25 -23.10
CA LEU A 92 17.97 28.18 -21.76
C LEU A 92 17.00 27.00 -21.56
N VAL A 93 16.53 26.37 -22.64
CA VAL A 93 15.63 25.21 -22.55
C VAL A 93 16.46 23.95 -22.35
N GLU A 94 16.33 23.32 -21.19
CA GLU A 94 17.17 22.18 -20.78
C GLU A 94 16.56 20.82 -21.19
N GLU A 95 15.22 20.70 -21.23
CA GLU A 95 14.51 19.49 -21.67
C GLU A 95 13.23 19.78 -22.50
N ILE A 96 12.99 18.95 -23.53
CA ILE A 96 11.67 18.80 -24.17
C ILE A 96 11.18 17.35 -24.00
N ILE A 97 9.96 17.18 -23.49
CA ILE A 97 9.31 15.87 -23.36
C ILE A 97 8.13 15.81 -24.35
N VAL A 98 8.10 14.81 -25.25
CA VAL A 98 6.95 14.57 -26.13
C VAL A 98 6.06 13.42 -25.63
N GLY A 99 4.78 13.70 -25.45
CA GLY A 99 3.75 12.70 -25.33
C GLY A 99 3.40 12.12 -26.70
N ASN A 100 3.68 10.84 -26.90
CA ASN A 100 3.26 10.06 -28.08
C ASN A 100 2.70 8.70 -27.62
N ALA A 101 1.77 8.08 -28.35
CA ALA A 101 1.19 6.79 -27.95
C ALA A 101 1.87 5.56 -28.58
N TRP A 102 2.30 5.63 -29.84
CA TRP A 102 2.55 4.46 -30.70
C TRP A 102 3.94 4.34 -31.33
N ASN A 103 4.73 5.42 -31.35
CA ASN A 103 5.98 5.51 -32.11
C ASN A 103 7.19 5.23 -31.22
N ASP A 104 7.72 4.00 -31.27
CA ASP A 104 8.91 3.54 -30.53
C ASP A 104 10.13 4.49 -30.66
N ALA A 105 10.22 5.25 -31.76
CA ALA A 105 11.34 6.16 -32.06
C ALA A 105 11.06 7.64 -31.71
N ALA A 106 9.93 7.96 -31.04
CA ALA A 106 9.47 9.33 -30.84
C ALA A 106 10.51 10.28 -30.22
N ALA A 107 11.33 9.83 -29.25
CA ALA A 107 12.40 10.66 -28.66
C ALA A 107 13.48 11.07 -29.68
N GLY A 108 13.90 10.16 -30.57
CA GLY A 108 14.88 10.46 -31.61
C GLY A 108 14.31 11.37 -32.70
N ARG A 109 13.04 11.16 -33.06
CA ARG A 109 12.30 11.98 -34.03
C ARG A 109 12.04 13.40 -33.48
N LEU A 110 11.68 13.53 -32.20
CA LEU A 110 11.67 14.80 -31.47
C LEU A 110 13.04 15.48 -31.48
N ARG A 111 14.11 14.73 -31.20
CA ARG A 111 15.47 15.29 -31.14
C ARG A 111 15.89 15.91 -32.47
N ALA A 112 15.57 15.26 -33.59
CA ALA A 112 15.79 15.80 -34.93
C ALA A 112 14.93 17.07 -35.18
N ALA A 113 13.64 17.03 -34.83
CA ALA A 113 12.74 18.17 -34.99
C ALA A 113 13.15 19.40 -34.17
N ALA A 114 13.62 19.21 -32.93
CA ALA A 114 14.09 20.29 -32.06
C ALA A 114 15.40 20.92 -32.57
N LEU A 115 16.35 20.10 -33.05
CA LEU A 115 17.58 20.59 -33.68
C LEU A 115 17.30 21.37 -34.96
N ALA A 116 16.36 20.90 -35.79
CA ALA A 116 15.92 21.61 -36.99
C ALA A 116 15.23 22.95 -36.65
N ALA A 117 14.40 22.97 -35.58
CA ALA A 117 13.80 24.18 -35.02
C ALA A 117 14.81 25.12 -34.29
N GLY A 118 16.11 24.87 -34.40
CA GLY A 118 17.16 25.76 -33.89
C GLY A 118 17.43 25.67 -32.38
N PHE A 119 17.00 24.60 -31.71
CA PHE A 119 17.42 24.31 -30.34
C PHE A 119 18.82 23.66 -30.32
N PRO A 120 19.62 23.82 -29.24
CA PRO A 120 21.02 23.44 -29.25
C PRO A 120 21.26 21.93 -29.19
N ASN A 121 22.50 21.52 -29.52
CA ASN A 121 22.97 20.16 -29.32
C ASN A 121 23.15 19.77 -27.85
N THR A 122 23.03 20.70 -26.90
CA THR A 122 22.98 20.43 -25.45
C THR A 122 21.59 20.05 -24.92
N LEU A 123 20.51 20.38 -25.65
CA LEU A 123 19.13 20.11 -25.21
C LEU A 123 18.85 18.61 -24.99
N ALA A 124 18.22 18.25 -23.88
CA ALA A 124 17.68 16.92 -23.66
C ALA A 124 16.32 16.74 -24.36
N CYS A 125 16.08 15.56 -24.93
CA CYS A 125 14.79 15.19 -25.51
C CYS A 125 14.37 13.79 -25.05
N SER A 126 13.16 13.66 -24.54
CA SER A 126 12.58 12.39 -24.09
C SER A 126 11.16 12.20 -24.64
N SER A 127 10.66 10.97 -24.65
CA SER A 127 9.29 10.66 -25.09
C SER A 127 8.60 9.73 -24.12
N ILE A 128 7.36 10.03 -23.76
CA ILE A 128 6.55 9.25 -22.83
C ILE A 128 5.29 8.73 -23.51
N SER A 129 5.00 7.43 -23.30
CA SER A 129 3.70 6.83 -23.65
C SER A 129 2.87 6.51 -22.41
N ARG A 130 1.65 7.03 -22.39
CA ARG A 130 0.53 6.63 -21.54
C ARG A 130 -0.76 6.65 -22.37
N MET A 131 -0.68 6.16 -23.61
CA MET A 131 -1.76 6.19 -24.61
C MET A 131 -2.35 7.61 -24.76
N CYS A 132 -3.66 7.78 -24.63
CA CYS A 132 -4.36 9.05 -24.72
C CYS A 132 -3.95 10.10 -23.65
N ALA A 133 -3.22 9.69 -22.61
CA ALA A 133 -2.72 10.54 -21.53
C ALA A 133 -1.20 10.82 -21.63
N SER A 134 -0.54 10.49 -22.75
CA SER A 134 0.88 10.75 -22.95
C SER A 134 1.22 12.24 -22.79
N GLY A 135 0.54 13.14 -23.50
CA GLY A 135 0.80 14.58 -23.42
C GLY A 135 0.62 15.17 -22.02
N LEU A 136 -0.39 14.70 -21.29
CA LEU A 136 -0.63 15.06 -19.88
C LEU A 136 0.47 14.55 -18.95
N SER A 137 1.04 13.39 -19.27
CA SER A 137 2.20 12.85 -18.54
C SER A 137 3.44 13.71 -18.82
N ALA A 138 3.66 14.12 -20.07
CA ALA A 138 4.74 15.05 -20.42
C ALA A 138 4.63 16.39 -19.67
N THR A 139 3.43 17.01 -19.63
CA THR A 139 3.20 18.23 -18.82
C THR A 139 3.50 18.02 -17.35
N ALA A 140 3.05 16.91 -16.77
CA ALA A 140 3.26 16.62 -15.36
C ALA A 140 4.72 16.23 -15.03
N ASP A 141 5.46 15.64 -15.97
CA ASP A 141 6.86 15.27 -15.82
C ASP A 141 7.78 16.50 -15.94
N VAL A 142 7.58 17.36 -16.95
CA VAL A 142 8.26 18.66 -17.08
C VAL A 142 7.99 19.52 -15.83
N ALA A 143 6.73 19.62 -15.41
CA ALA A 143 6.37 20.38 -14.21
C ALA A 143 7.03 19.83 -12.94
N ARG A 144 7.23 18.51 -12.83
CA ARG A 144 7.96 17.91 -11.70
C ARG A 144 9.47 18.18 -11.77
N ALA A 145 10.08 18.10 -12.96
CA ALA A 145 11.50 18.44 -13.15
C ALA A 145 11.80 19.91 -12.77
N ILE A 146 10.88 20.82 -13.06
CA ILE A 146 10.96 22.24 -12.67
C ILE A 146 10.70 22.44 -11.17
N ALA A 147 9.72 21.73 -10.60
CA ALA A 147 9.41 21.82 -9.17
C ALA A 147 10.54 21.28 -8.26
N CYS A 148 11.41 20.38 -8.75
CA CYS A 148 12.59 19.90 -8.04
C CYS A 148 13.92 20.50 -8.57
N ASP A 149 13.88 21.66 -9.23
CA ASP A 149 15.03 22.43 -9.72
C ASP A 149 16.04 21.61 -10.55
N SER A 150 15.57 20.56 -11.21
CA SER A 150 16.37 19.69 -12.09
C SER A 150 16.42 20.21 -13.53
N VAL A 151 15.44 21.05 -13.90
CA VAL A 151 15.34 21.82 -15.15
C VAL A 151 14.73 23.19 -14.78
N LYS A 152 15.23 24.30 -15.32
CA LYS A 152 14.70 25.65 -15.05
C LYS A 152 13.67 26.10 -16.07
N VAL A 153 13.85 25.70 -17.33
CA VAL A 153 12.92 25.91 -18.44
C VAL A 153 12.81 24.62 -19.25
N GLY A 154 11.59 24.15 -19.47
CA GLY A 154 11.31 22.96 -20.27
C GLY A 154 10.04 23.10 -21.11
N ILE A 155 9.93 22.28 -22.15
CA ILE A 155 8.76 22.26 -23.04
C ILE A 155 8.04 20.92 -22.93
N ALA A 156 6.75 20.96 -22.58
CA ALA A 156 5.87 19.81 -22.62
C ALA A 156 5.14 19.78 -23.97
N CYS A 157 5.46 18.80 -24.81
CA CYS A 157 4.84 18.60 -26.12
C CYS A 157 3.96 17.35 -26.12
N GLY A 158 2.97 17.30 -27.01
CA GLY A 158 2.24 16.09 -27.37
C GLY A 158 2.04 16.08 -28.88
N ALA A 159 2.37 14.97 -29.55
CA ALA A 159 2.33 14.87 -31.01
C ALA A 159 1.91 13.47 -31.46
N GLU A 160 1.14 13.37 -32.54
CA GLU A 160 0.67 12.09 -33.09
C GLU A 160 0.33 12.20 -34.58
N SER A 161 0.89 11.29 -35.39
CA SER A 161 0.47 11.07 -36.78
C SER A 161 -0.24 9.72 -36.90
N MET A 162 -1.56 9.75 -36.77
CA MET A 162 -2.41 8.56 -36.95
C MET A 162 -2.35 8.01 -38.39
N THR A 163 -1.80 8.78 -39.33
CA THR A 163 -1.59 8.37 -40.72
C THR A 163 -0.30 7.56 -40.90
N GLU A 164 0.80 7.94 -40.24
CA GLU A 164 2.00 7.10 -40.17
C GLU A 164 1.74 5.83 -39.35
N ASN A 165 1.09 5.95 -38.19
CA ASN A 165 0.78 4.81 -37.31
C ASN A 165 -0.08 3.74 -37.99
N ALA A 166 -0.94 4.12 -38.95
CA ALA A 166 -1.74 3.17 -39.74
C ALA A 166 -0.88 2.28 -40.66
N ALA A 167 0.33 2.71 -41.04
CA ALA A 167 1.28 1.94 -41.84
C ALA A 167 2.24 1.08 -40.98
N GLN A 168 2.31 1.31 -39.66
CA GLN A 168 3.19 0.59 -38.73
C GLN A 168 2.39 0.05 -37.53
N PRO A 169 1.68 -1.07 -37.70
CA PRO A 169 0.90 -1.67 -36.61
C PRO A 169 1.80 -2.12 -35.45
N PRO A 170 1.30 -2.05 -34.19
CA PRO A 170 2.08 -2.44 -33.01
C PRO A 170 2.50 -3.92 -33.06
N LYS A 171 3.70 -4.20 -32.58
CA LYS A 171 4.24 -5.57 -32.47
C LYS A 171 3.32 -6.42 -31.58
N SER A 172 3.02 -7.65 -32.01
CA SER A 172 2.16 -8.56 -31.26
C SER A 172 2.76 -8.92 -29.90
N ALA A 173 2.04 -8.64 -28.81
CA ALA A 173 2.47 -8.97 -27.46
C ALA A 173 2.57 -10.50 -27.22
N ASP A 174 3.45 -10.89 -26.30
CA ASP A 174 3.78 -12.30 -26.06
C ASP A 174 2.58 -13.10 -25.53
N ARG A 175 2.20 -14.16 -26.26
CA ARG A 175 1.13 -15.09 -25.91
C ARG A 175 1.37 -15.80 -24.57
N ALA A 176 2.63 -16.03 -24.17
CA ALA A 176 2.98 -16.63 -22.88
C ALA A 176 2.81 -15.67 -21.68
N VAL A 177 2.64 -14.36 -21.95
CA VAL A 177 2.27 -13.31 -20.98
C VAL A 177 0.76 -13.07 -21.03
N LEU A 178 0.18 -12.84 -22.21
CA LEU A 178 -1.27 -12.61 -22.36
C LEU A 178 -2.10 -13.80 -21.86
N GLY A 179 -1.60 -15.03 -22.00
CA GLY A 179 -2.26 -16.25 -21.51
C GLY A 179 -2.18 -16.48 -19.99
N ARG A 180 -1.68 -15.53 -19.19
CA ARG A 180 -1.54 -15.70 -17.72
C ARG A 180 -2.78 -15.30 -16.93
N CYS A 181 -3.50 -14.26 -17.35
CA CYS A 181 -4.77 -13.85 -16.77
C CYS A 181 -5.60 -13.04 -17.77
N VAL A 182 -6.90 -12.89 -17.50
CA VAL A 182 -7.83 -12.19 -18.41
C VAL A 182 -7.45 -10.71 -18.52
N GLU A 183 -7.01 -10.07 -17.44
CA GLU A 183 -6.62 -8.66 -17.42
C GLU A 183 -5.37 -8.39 -18.29
N ALA A 184 -4.46 -9.37 -18.41
CA ALA A 184 -3.33 -9.29 -19.32
C ALA A 184 -3.80 -9.39 -20.79
N ALA A 185 -4.73 -10.30 -21.10
CA ALA A 185 -5.33 -10.43 -22.43
C ALA A 185 -6.20 -9.21 -22.81
N ASP A 186 -6.93 -8.63 -21.86
CA ASP A 186 -7.71 -7.39 -22.02
C ASP A 186 -6.82 -6.19 -22.36
N SER A 187 -5.58 -6.18 -21.87
CA SER A 187 -4.59 -5.12 -22.14
C SER A 187 -4.10 -5.09 -23.60
N ALA A 188 -4.39 -6.12 -24.39
CA ALA A 188 -4.08 -6.19 -25.82
C ALA A 188 -5.30 -5.90 -26.73
N GLN A 189 -6.47 -5.57 -26.16
CA GLN A 189 -7.70 -5.32 -26.92
C GLN A 189 -7.76 -3.87 -27.47
N PRO A 190 -8.41 -3.65 -28.63
CA PRO A 190 -8.51 -2.32 -29.22
C PRO A 190 -9.43 -1.40 -28.41
N MET A 191 -9.14 -0.10 -28.37
CA MET A 191 -9.90 0.90 -27.61
C MET A 191 -11.41 0.93 -27.93
N GLY A 192 -11.81 0.56 -29.15
CA GLY A 192 -13.23 0.41 -29.51
C GLY A 192 -13.94 -0.67 -28.67
N TRP A 193 -13.29 -1.80 -28.41
CA TRP A 193 -13.83 -2.84 -27.52
C TRP A 193 -13.99 -2.34 -26.08
N THR A 194 -13.06 -1.52 -25.59
CA THR A 194 -13.20 -0.82 -24.29
C THR A 194 -14.41 0.12 -24.27
N SER A 195 -14.65 0.90 -25.34
CA SER A 195 -15.83 1.77 -25.44
C SER A 195 -17.15 1.00 -25.33
N GLU A 196 -17.28 -0.10 -26.07
CA GLU A 196 -18.52 -0.86 -26.12
C GLU A 196 -18.72 -1.70 -24.84
N ASN A 197 -17.62 -2.14 -24.18
CA ASN A 197 -17.68 -2.63 -22.81
C ASN A 197 -18.20 -1.57 -21.84
N VAL A 198 -17.67 -0.34 -21.87
CA VAL A 198 -18.16 0.77 -21.02
C VAL A 198 -19.63 1.10 -21.32
N SER A 199 -20.06 1.02 -22.59
CA SER A 199 -21.46 1.25 -22.96
C SER A 199 -22.40 0.15 -22.42
N ARG A 200 -21.97 -1.12 -22.48
CA ARG A 200 -22.76 -2.27 -22.00
C ARG A 200 -22.73 -2.43 -20.49
N ASP A 201 -21.56 -2.30 -19.86
CA ASP A 201 -21.36 -2.59 -18.43
C ASP A 201 -21.92 -1.48 -17.52
N PHE A 202 -22.33 -0.34 -18.10
CA PHE A 202 -22.93 0.81 -17.41
C PHE A 202 -24.18 1.38 -18.12
N ASP A 203 -24.88 0.56 -18.93
CA ASP A 203 -26.18 0.84 -19.55
C ASP A 203 -26.28 2.18 -20.33
N ILE A 204 -25.20 2.59 -20.99
CA ILE A 204 -25.13 3.87 -21.71
C ILE A 204 -25.82 3.74 -23.06
N SER A 205 -27.00 4.35 -23.19
CA SER A 205 -27.78 4.27 -24.43
C SER A 205 -27.09 4.95 -25.62
N ARG A 206 -27.25 4.38 -26.82
CA ARG A 206 -26.78 4.98 -28.08
C ARG A 206 -27.30 6.40 -28.28
N ARG A 207 -28.56 6.66 -27.91
CA ARG A 207 -29.18 7.99 -27.96
C ARG A 207 -28.41 9.01 -27.11
N ALA A 208 -28.07 8.69 -25.87
CA ALA A 208 -27.29 9.59 -25.01
C ALA A 208 -25.88 9.85 -25.55
N MET A 209 -25.30 8.88 -26.26
CA MET A 209 -24.00 9.04 -26.95
C MET A 209 -24.09 9.93 -28.19
N ASP A 210 -25.17 9.85 -28.97
CA ASP A 210 -25.42 10.71 -30.14
C ASP A 210 -25.77 12.14 -29.70
N GLU A 211 -26.60 12.30 -28.66
CA GLU A 211 -26.94 13.61 -28.06
C GLU A 211 -25.69 14.33 -27.53
N PHE A 212 -24.79 13.61 -26.84
CA PHE A 212 -23.52 14.18 -26.38
C PHE A 212 -22.56 14.52 -27.53
N ALA A 213 -22.48 13.67 -28.56
CA ALA A 213 -21.65 13.93 -29.73
C ALA A 213 -22.14 15.16 -30.53
N ALA A 214 -23.44 15.30 -30.76
CA ALA A 214 -24.02 16.46 -31.43
C ALA A 214 -23.73 17.76 -30.66
N GLU A 215 -23.81 17.75 -29.33
CA GLU A 215 -23.48 18.90 -28.49
C GLU A 215 -21.99 19.27 -28.54
N SER A 216 -21.08 18.28 -28.52
CA SER A 216 -19.63 18.52 -28.70
C SER A 216 -19.34 19.14 -30.08
N PHE A 217 -20.00 18.67 -31.15
CA PHE A 217 -19.89 19.27 -32.48
C PHE A 217 -20.45 20.70 -32.53
N ARG A 218 -21.62 20.96 -31.94
CA ARG A 218 -22.24 22.29 -31.87
C ARG A 218 -21.33 23.33 -31.19
N ARG A 219 -20.66 22.93 -30.10
CA ARG A 219 -19.72 23.77 -29.35
C ARG A 219 -18.45 24.08 -30.15
N ALA A 220 -17.88 23.07 -30.82
CA ALA A 220 -16.72 23.27 -31.68
C ALA A 220 -17.03 24.14 -32.91
N GLU A 221 -18.21 23.94 -33.53
CA GLU A 221 -18.70 24.78 -34.63
C GLU A 221 -18.86 26.24 -34.21
N ALA A 222 -19.45 26.50 -33.04
CA ALA A 222 -19.52 27.86 -32.49
C ALA A 222 -18.11 28.43 -32.20
N ALA A 223 -17.26 27.69 -31.48
CA ALA A 223 -15.93 28.15 -31.11
C ALA A 223 -15.02 28.47 -32.32
N GLN A 224 -15.06 27.67 -33.39
CA GLN A 224 -14.30 27.96 -34.62
C GLN A 224 -14.93 29.07 -35.48
N LYS A 225 -16.26 29.29 -35.38
CA LYS A 225 -16.93 30.41 -36.05
C LYS A 225 -16.64 31.75 -35.35
N ASP A 226 -16.60 31.74 -34.02
CA ASP A 226 -16.45 32.92 -33.18
C ASP A 226 -14.96 33.26 -32.90
N GLY A 227 -14.03 32.62 -33.61
CA GLY A 227 -12.58 32.90 -33.57
C GLY A 227 -11.86 32.42 -32.30
N LEU A 228 -12.51 31.64 -31.44
CA LEU A 228 -11.99 31.28 -30.11
C LEU A 228 -10.73 30.39 -30.14
N PHE A 229 -10.41 29.80 -31.30
CA PHE A 229 -9.20 29.00 -31.52
C PHE A 229 -8.04 29.78 -32.18
N ASP A 230 -8.24 31.03 -32.62
CA ASP A 230 -7.24 31.77 -33.39
C ASP A 230 -5.99 32.13 -32.55
N ASP A 231 -6.14 32.26 -31.23
CA ASP A 231 -5.03 32.46 -30.28
C ASP A 231 -4.17 31.20 -30.08
N GLU A 232 -4.77 30.01 -30.14
CA GLU A 232 -4.08 28.74 -29.86
C GLU A 232 -3.53 28.04 -31.11
N ILE A 233 -4.14 28.22 -32.29
CA ILE A 233 -3.69 27.58 -33.52
C ILE A 233 -2.53 28.36 -34.16
N VAL A 234 -1.43 27.66 -34.42
CA VAL A 234 -0.33 28.17 -35.25
C VAL A 234 -0.52 27.73 -36.72
N PRO A 235 -0.40 28.64 -37.71
CA PRO A 235 -0.40 28.25 -39.11
C PRO A 235 0.74 27.29 -39.43
N VAL A 236 0.46 26.19 -40.15
CA VAL A 236 1.48 25.25 -40.61
C VAL A 236 1.43 25.15 -42.14
N ALA A 237 2.50 25.61 -42.80
CA ALA A 237 2.70 25.41 -44.23
C ALA A 237 3.24 24.00 -44.49
N THR A 238 2.61 23.23 -45.37
CA THR A 238 3.03 21.87 -45.71
C THR A 238 2.68 21.51 -47.16
N ARG A 239 3.12 20.35 -47.64
CA ARG A 239 2.83 19.86 -48.99
C ARG A 239 1.92 18.65 -48.95
N VAL A 240 0.90 18.66 -49.79
CA VAL A 240 -0.16 17.64 -49.83
C VAL A 240 -0.35 17.18 -51.26
N LYS A 241 -0.44 15.86 -51.49
CA LYS A 241 -0.75 15.31 -52.81
C LYS A 241 -2.21 15.57 -53.17
N GLY A 242 -2.46 16.17 -54.33
CA GLY A 242 -3.80 16.32 -54.91
C GLY A 242 -4.38 14.99 -55.42
N PRO A 243 -5.60 15.02 -56.01
CA PRO A 243 -6.17 13.87 -56.72
C PRO A 243 -5.29 13.41 -57.89
N ASP A 244 -4.56 14.36 -58.48
CA ASP A 244 -3.68 14.22 -59.64
C ASP A 244 -2.25 13.74 -59.25
N GLU A 245 -2.08 13.24 -58.01
CA GLU A 245 -0.81 12.93 -57.31
C GLU A 245 0.22 14.06 -57.14
N GLU A 246 0.10 15.18 -57.85
CA GLU A 246 0.94 16.37 -57.69
C GLU A 246 0.96 16.90 -56.24
N LEU A 247 2.16 17.22 -55.73
CA LEU A 247 2.34 17.90 -54.45
C LEU A 247 2.00 19.39 -54.59
N LYS A 248 1.04 19.88 -53.80
CA LYS A 248 0.62 21.29 -53.76
C LYS A 248 0.91 21.85 -52.36
N ASP A 249 1.46 23.06 -52.30
CA ASP A 249 1.70 23.76 -51.03
C ASP A 249 0.37 24.23 -50.42
N VAL A 250 0.17 23.98 -49.12
CA VAL A 250 -1.06 24.28 -48.38
C VAL A 250 -0.70 24.81 -47.00
N THR A 251 -1.21 26.00 -46.65
CA THR A 251 -1.11 26.55 -45.29
C THR A 251 -2.36 26.21 -44.50
N LEU A 252 -2.20 25.40 -43.46
CA LEU A 252 -3.28 24.92 -42.59
C LEU A 252 -3.44 25.87 -41.40
N THR A 253 -4.66 26.40 -41.21
CA THR A 253 -4.96 27.45 -40.22
C THR A 253 -6.18 27.18 -39.34
N ARG A 254 -6.93 26.09 -39.60
CA ARG A 254 -8.19 25.76 -38.92
C ARG A 254 -8.37 24.25 -38.82
N ASP A 255 -9.19 23.80 -37.87
CA ASP A 255 -9.44 22.37 -37.66
C ASP A 255 -10.40 21.81 -38.71
N GLU A 256 -10.06 20.64 -39.26
CA GLU A 256 -10.84 19.93 -40.26
C GLU A 256 -11.84 18.93 -39.64
N GLY A 257 -11.68 18.58 -38.35
CA GLY A 257 -12.50 17.56 -37.69
C GLY A 257 -13.99 17.93 -37.63
N ILE A 258 -14.26 19.22 -37.44
CA ILE A 258 -15.59 19.78 -37.16
C ILE A 258 -16.53 19.57 -38.36
N ARG A 259 -17.77 19.18 -38.05
CA ARG A 259 -18.85 18.92 -39.02
C ARG A 259 -20.00 19.87 -38.78
N LEU A 260 -20.13 20.86 -39.67
CA LEU A 260 -21.16 21.89 -39.60
C LEU A 260 -22.57 21.29 -39.59
N GLY A 261 -23.45 21.77 -38.72
CA GLY A 261 -24.87 21.35 -38.67
C GLY A 261 -25.11 19.90 -38.25
N THR A 262 -24.23 19.32 -37.42
CA THR A 262 -24.40 17.94 -36.93
C THR A 262 -25.58 17.81 -35.96
N THR A 263 -26.57 16.98 -36.29
CA THR A 263 -27.76 16.71 -35.44
C THR A 263 -27.81 15.25 -35.00
N VAL A 264 -28.62 14.93 -34.00
CA VAL A 264 -28.81 13.55 -33.50
C VAL A 264 -29.38 12.65 -34.61
N GLU A 265 -30.30 13.16 -35.41
CA GLU A 265 -30.92 12.48 -36.55
C GLU A 265 -29.97 12.31 -37.74
N SER A 266 -28.88 13.09 -37.80
CA SER A 266 -27.81 12.89 -38.77
C SER A 266 -26.83 11.82 -38.28
N LEU A 267 -26.42 11.85 -37.01
CA LEU A 267 -25.54 10.85 -36.38
C LEU A 267 -26.15 9.44 -36.37
N ALA A 268 -27.45 9.32 -36.12
CA ALA A 268 -28.18 8.05 -36.16
C ALA A 268 -28.15 7.35 -37.54
N LYS A 269 -27.87 8.08 -38.63
CA LYS A 269 -27.80 7.57 -40.01
C LYS A 269 -26.38 7.18 -40.44
N ILE A 270 -25.35 7.50 -39.66
CA ILE A 270 -23.95 7.23 -40.02
C ILE A 270 -23.61 5.76 -39.76
N ARG A 271 -22.93 5.11 -40.72
CA ARG A 271 -22.49 3.72 -40.56
C ARG A 271 -21.44 3.59 -39.45
N PRO A 272 -21.48 2.50 -38.67
CA PRO A 272 -20.50 2.22 -37.61
C PRO A 272 -19.06 2.19 -38.15
N ALA A 273 -18.12 2.80 -37.41
CA ALA A 273 -16.70 2.81 -37.79
C ALA A 273 -15.99 1.47 -37.51
N PHE A 274 -16.43 0.73 -36.50
CA PHE A 274 -15.93 -0.60 -36.15
C PHE A 274 -17.09 -1.62 -36.13
N PRO A 275 -17.74 -1.92 -37.28
CA PRO A 275 -18.99 -2.70 -37.34
C PRO A 275 -18.94 -4.07 -36.65
N GLN A 276 -17.75 -4.67 -36.55
CA GLN A 276 -17.50 -5.95 -35.88
C GLN A 276 -17.47 -5.86 -34.33
N TRP A 277 -17.46 -4.65 -33.74
CA TRP A 277 -17.40 -4.43 -32.29
C TRP A 277 -18.41 -3.37 -31.79
N GLY A 278 -18.59 -2.24 -32.51
CA GLY A 278 -19.63 -1.25 -32.23
C GLY A 278 -19.45 0.11 -32.93
N PRO A 279 -20.42 1.05 -32.81
CA PRO A 279 -20.56 2.11 -33.82
C PRO A 279 -19.68 3.37 -33.77
N ASN A 280 -19.01 3.69 -32.67
CA ASN A 280 -18.98 5.09 -32.19
C ASN A 280 -17.62 5.85 -32.27
N THR A 281 -16.85 5.90 -33.38
CA THR A 281 -15.44 6.44 -33.32
C THR A 281 -14.86 7.06 -34.61
N THR A 282 -13.96 8.05 -34.47
CA THR A 282 -13.09 8.63 -35.53
C THR A 282 -11.73 9.11 -34.98
N ALA A 283 -10.70 9.28 -35.83
CA ALA A 283 -9.33 9.68 -35.45
C ALA A 283 -8.72 10.79 -36.36
N GLY A 284 -7.65 11.46 -35.90
CA GLY A 284 -6.98 12.59 -36.60
C GLY A 284 -5.52 12.82 -36.19
N ASN A 285 -4.81 13.71 -36.90
CA ASN A 285 -3.39 14.07 -36.71
C ASN A 285 -3.24 15.50 -36.13
N ALA A 286 -2.29 15.74 -35.22
CA ALA A 286 -1.85 17.09 -34.78
C ALA A 286 -0.65 17.05 -33.81
N SER A 287 -0.12 18.22 -33.42
CA SER A 287 0.72 18.41 -32.22
C SER A 287 0.32 19.64 -31.39
N ALA A 288 0.75 19.70 -30.13
CA ALA A 288 0.52 20.79 -29.18
C ALA A 288 1.68 20.92 -28.18
N ALA A 289 1.95 22.13 -27.66
CA ALA A 289 3.11 22.41 -26.80
C ALA A 289 2.83 23.48 -25.74
N LEU A 290 3.53 23.36 -24.61
CA LEU A 290 3.55 24.29 -23.48
C LEU A 290 5.00 24.64 -23.14
N LEU A 291 5.32 25.93 -23.03
CA LEU A 291 6.58 26.40 -22.43
C LEU A 291 6.39 26.58 -20.92
N MET A 292 7.27 25.99 -20.10
CA MET A 292 7.11 25.92 -18.65
C MET A 292 8.39 26.29 -17.90
N MET A 293 8.26 27.03 -16.78
CA MET A 293 9.36 27.43 -15.90
C MET A 293 8.84 27.85 -14.51
N LYS A 294 9.71 28.17 -13.54
CA LYS A 294 9.26 28.82 -12.28
C LYS A 294 8.82 30.27 -12.51
N ARG A 295 7.89 30.79 -11.70
CA ARG A 295 7.42 32.19 -11.75
C ARG A 295 8.56 33.20 -11.63
N SER A 296 9.51 32.96 -10.73
CA SER A 296 10.76 33.72 -10.61
C SER A 296 11.57 33.74 -11.91
N THR A 297 11.73 32.60 -12.56
CA THR A 297 12.40 32.47 -13.87
C THR A 297 11.65 33.24 -14.96
N ALA A 298 10.33 33.10 -15.03
CA ALA A 298 9.50 33.84 -16.00
C ALA A 298 9.66 35.36 -15.83
N ARG A 299 9.53 35.87 -14.60
CA ARG A 299 9.75 37.28 -14.25
C ARG A 299 11.16 37.76 -14.60
N LYS A 300 12.19 36.94 -14.35
CA LYS A 300 13.59 37.26 -14.68
C LYS A 300 13.86 37.31 -16.19
N LEU A 301 13.16 36.49 -16.97
CA LEU A 301 13.30 36.39 -18.43
C LEU A 301 12.30 37.25 -19.21
N GLY A 302 11.48 38.07 -18.52
CA GLY A 302 10.43 38.89 -19.16
C GLY A 302 9.29 38.09 -19.80
N GLN A 303 9.19 36.80 -19.50
CA GLN A 303 8.21 35.90 -20.09
C GLN A 303 6.80 36.16 -19.53
N PRO A 304 5.75 36.19 -20.37
CA PRO A 304 4.38 36.32 -19.89
C PRO A 304 4.00 35.10 -19.05
N ILE A 305 3.23 35.31 -17.98
CA ILE A 305 2.75 34.22 -17.13
C ILE A 305 1.28 33.96 -17.49
N LEU A 306 1.01 32.76 -18.01
CA LEU A 306 -0.34 32.33 -18.33
C LEU A 306 -0.97 31.69 -17.09
N ALA A 307 -0.68 30.41 -16.86
CA ALA A 307 -1.27 29.62 -15.77
C ALA A 307 -0.20 29.11 -14.79
N LYS A 308 -0.56 29.04 -13.51
CA LYS A 308 0.10 28.24 -12.49
C LYS A 308 -0.33 26.78 -12.61
N TYR A 309 0.61 25.87 -12.73
CA TYR A 309 0.36 24.43 -12.53
C TYR A 309 0.24 24.16 -11.02
N VAL A 310 -0.87 23.52 -10.60
CA VAL A 310 -1.18 23.27 -9.18
C VAL A 310 -0.77 21.85 -8.77
N GLY A 311 -0.95 20.86 -9.64
CA GLY A 311 -0.52 19.49 -9.35
C GLY A 311 -1.02 18.43 -10.33
N SER A 312 -0.57 17.19 -10.10
CA SER A 312 -0.88 16.02 -10.91
C SER A 312 -1.08 14.75 -10.10
N THR A 313 -1.85 13.80 -10.66
CA THR A 313 -2.06 12.47 -10.07
C THR A 313 -2.22 11.40 -11.16
N VAL A 314 -2.24 10.14 -10.76
CA VAL A 314 -2.57 9.00 -11.63
C VAL A 314 -3.44 7.98 -10.90
N ALA A 315 -4.30 7.28 -11.63
CA ALA A 315 -5.13 6.19 -11.14
C ALA A 315 -5.12 5.01 -12.13
N GLY A 316 -5.13 3.78 -11.61
CA GLY A 316 -5.30 2.56 -12.38
C GLY A 316 -6.73 2.06 -12.32
N VAL A 317 -7.19 1.43 -13.41
CA VAL A 317 -8.52 0.82 -13.59
C VAL A 317 -8.37 -0.43 -14.46
N ALA A 318 -9.34 -1.35 -14.43
CA ALA A 318 -9.27 -2.59 -15.21
C ALA A 318 -9.24 -2.30 -16.74
N PRO A 319 -8.35 -2.93 -17.53
CA PRO A 319 -8.12 -2.57 -18.94
C PRO A 319 -9.39 -2.55 -19.80
N ARG A 320 -10.26 -3.55 -19.65
CA ARG A 320 -11.56 -3.64 -20.35
C ARG A 320 -12.51 -2.45 -20.19
N ILE A 321 -12.31 -1.61 -19.17
CA ILE A 321 -13.11 -0.40 -18.89
C ILE A 321 -12.22 0.85 -18.68
N MET A 322 -10.98 0.85 -19.16
CA MET A 322 -9.99 1.89 -18.81
C MET A 322 -10.44 3.34 -19.10
N GLY A 323 -11.39 3.52 -20.01
CA GLY A 323 -12.04 4.80 -20.30
C GLY A 323 -12.72 5.50 -19.11
N ILE A 324 -13.09 4.78 -18.05
CA ILE A 324 -13.72 5.39 -16.87
C ILE A 324 -12.70 6.03 -15.90
N GLY A 325 -11.40 5.92 -16.17
CA GLY A 325 -10.33 6.41 -15.29
C GLY A 325 -10.43 7.88 -14.78
N PRO A 326 -11.04 8.85 -15.50
CA PRO A 326 -11.26 10.19 -14.96
C PRO A 326 -12.09 10.18 -13.66
N THR A 327 -13.05 9.25 -13.54
CA THR A 327 -13.92 9.13 -12.36
C THR A 327 -13.17 8.72 -11.08
N VAL A 328 -11.98 8.14 -11.21
CA VAL A 328 -11.10 7.79 -10.08
C VAL A 328 -10.00 8.84 -9.89
N ALA A 329 -9.46 9.37 -11.00
CA ALA A 329 -8.34 10.30 -10.97
C ALA A 329 -8.75 11.72 -10.52
N ILE A 330 -9.90 12.24 -10.95
CA ILE A 330 -10.34 13.60 -10.62
C ILE A 330 -10.64 13.76 -9.11
N PRO A 331 -11.41 12.87 -8.45
CA PRO A 331 -11.60 12.94 -6.99
C PRO A 331 -10.29 12.79 -6.21
N LYS A 332 -9.37 11.93 -6.70
CA LYS A 332 -8.04 11.77 -6.11
C LYS A 332 -7.26 13.09 -6.14
N LEU A 333 -7.15 13.72 -7.32
CA LEU A 333 -6.44 14.99 -7.49
C LEU A 333 -7.04 16.10 -6.60
N LEU A 334 -8.36 16.26 -6.63
CA LEU A 334 -9.09 17.21 -5.80
C LEU A 334 -8.77 17.03 -4.30
N SER A 335 -8.85 15.80 -3.80
CA SER A 335 -8.56 15.49 -2.39
C SER A 335 -7.10 15.76 -1.98
N GLN A 336 -6.14 15.63 -2.91
CA GLN A 336 -4.73 15.95 -2.65
C GLN A 336 -4.47 17.46 -2.48
N HIS A 337 -5.32 18.30 -3.09
CA HIS A 337 -5.21 19.77 -3.01
C HIS A 337 -6.28 20.43 -2.14
N GLY A 338 -7.17 19.67 -1.50
CA GLY A 338 -8.23 20.21 -0.64
C GLY A 338 -9.40 20.87 -1.38
N LEU A 339 -9.48 20.69 -2.71
CA LEU A 339 -10.47 21.30 -3.61
C LEU A 339 -11.68 20.37 -3.82
N SER A 340 -12.77 20.91 -4.37
CA SER A 340 -13.95 20.16 -4.82
C SER A 340 -14.29 20.43 -6.29
N LEU A 341 -15.23 19.68 -6.87
CA LEU A 341 -15.74 19.95 -8.23
C LEU A 341 -16.52 21.27 -8.32
N ALA A 342 -17.05 21.80 -7.20
CA ALA A 342 -17.76 23.07 -7.19
C ALA A 342 -16.82 24.28 -7.33
N ASP A 343 -15.55 24.11 -6.93
CA ASP A 343 -14.49 25.14 -7.04
C ASP A 343 -13.93 25.25 -8.47
N MET A 344 -14.36 24.40 -9.40
CA MET A 344 -13.89 24.38 -10.80
C MET A 344 -14.83 25.22 -11.68
N ASP A 345 -14.28 26.11 -12.50
CA ASP A 345 -15.06 26.90 -13.46
C ASP A 345 -15.11 26.23 -14.84
N VAL A 346 -14.04 25.52 -15.21
CA VAL A 346 -13.91 24.78 -16.48
C VAL A 346 -13.34 23.38 -16.21
N VAL A 347 -13.90 22.37 -16.86
CA VAL A 347 -13.44 20.97 -16.79
C VAL A 347 -13.19 20.44 -18.20
N GLU A 348 -11.92 20.36 -18.59
CA GLU A 348 -11.50 19.82 -19.89
C GLU A 348 -11.23 18.30 -19.77
N ILE A 349 -12.17 17.50 -20.29
CA ILE A 349 -12.18 16.04 -20.19
C ILE A 349 -12.05 15.36 -21.55
N ASN A 350 -11.14 14.38 -21.60
CA ASN A 350 -10.81 13.62 -22.79
C ASN A 350 -12.01 12.79 -23.32
N GLU A 351 -12.73 13.34 -24.30
CA GLU A 351 -13.80 12.65 -25.03
C GLU A 351 -13.27 11.63 -26.05
N ALA A 352 -12.48 10.65 -25.62
CA ALA A 352 -11.98 9.62 -26.54
C ALA A 352 -13.13 8.86 -27.23
N PHE A 353 -14.25 8.67 -26.52
CA PHE A 353 -15.50 8.06 -26.98
C PHE A 353 -16.68 8.66 -26.21
N SER A 354 -17.86 8.79 -26.83
CA SER A 354 -19.07 9.29 -26.17
C SER A 354 -19.48 8.48 -24.93
N SER A 355 -19.32 7.16 -24.97
CA SER A 355 -19.56 6.25 -23.83
C SER A 355 -18.78 6.69 -22.59
N MET A 356 -17.48 6.93 -22.75
CA MET A 356 -16.57 7.33 -21.69
C MET A 356 -16.88 8.74 -21.18
N ALA A 357 -17.18 9.68 -22.08
CA ALA A 357 -17.49 11.07 -21.72
C ALA A 357 -18.82 11.19 -20.97
N VAL A 358 -19.88 10.52 -21.45
CA VAL A 358 -21.19 10.44 -20.79
C VAL A 358 -21.06 9.79 -19.42
N TYR A 359 -20.37 8.65 -19.31
CA TYR A 359 -20.11 8.00 -18.03
C TYR A 359 -19.42 8.94 -17.04
N CYS A 360 -18.34 9.61 -17.47
CA CYS A 360 -17.58 10.46 -16.57
C CYS A 360 -18.37 11.70 -16.12
N ARG A 361 -19.15 12.31 -17.03
CA ARG A 361 -20.08 13.41 -16.71
C ARG A 361 -21.07 12.99 -15.62
N ASP A 362 -21.80 11.91 -15.87
CA ASP A 362 -22.91 11.49 -15.01
C ASP A 362 -22.42 10.88 -13.69
N LYS A 363 -21.26 10.21 -13.70
CA LYS A 363 -20.66 9.60 -12.50
C LYS A 363 -19.99 10.61 -11.56
N LEU A 364 -19.48 11.73 -12.09
CA LEU A 364 -18.89 12.82 -11.30
C LEU A 364 -19.88 13.95 -11.00
N GLY A 365 -21.04 14.00 -11.67
CA GLY A 365 -21.98 15.12 -11.58
C GLY A 365 -21.45 16.41 -12.21
N LEU A 366 -20.73 16.31 -13.34
CA LEU A 366 -20.18 17.48 -14.02
C LEU A 366 -21.29 18.33 -14.62
N ASP A 367 -21.21 19.64 -14.39
CA ASP A 367 -22.04 20.63 -15.07
C ASP A 367 -21.75 20.59 -16.58
N LYS A 368 -22.82 20.51 -17.37
CA LYS A 368 -22.77 20.46 -18.83
C LYS A 368 -22.16 21.72 -19.43
N GLU A 369 -22.35 22.88 -18.82
CA GLU A 369 -21.83 24.14 -19.36
C GLU A 369 -20.35 24.36 -19.00
N LYS A 370 -19.86 23.74 -17.92
CA LYS A 370 -18.44 23.79 -17.52
C LYS A 370 -17.58 22.71 -18.17
N MET A 371 -18.18 21.59 -18.58
CA MET A 371 -17.50 20.47 -19.22
C MET A 371 -17.28 20.74 -20.72
N ASN A 372 -16.04 20.86 -21.18
CA ASN A 372 -15.66 21.05 -22.59
C ASN A 372 -16.50 22.14 -23.33
N PRO A 373 -16.52 23.40 -22.86
CA PRO A 373 -17.39 24.45 -23.42
C PRO A 373 -17.06 24.79 -24.89
N ARG A 374 -15.83 24.51 -25.37
CA ARG A 374 -15.40 24.69 -26.77
C ARG A 374 -15.57 23.44 -27.64
N GLY A 375 -16.18 22.38 -27.10
CA GLY A 375 -16.22 21.06 -27.73
C GLY A 375 -14.93 20.27 -27.49
N GLY A 376 -15.04 18.94 -27.40
CA GLY A 376 -13.93 18.08 -27.03
C GLY A 376 -13.41 17.21 -28.17
N ALA A 377 -12.80 16.07 -27.81
CA ALA A 377 -12.12 15.19 -28.74
C ALA A 377 -13.05 14.45 -29.73
N ILE A 378 -14.37 14.41 -29.49
CA ILE A 378 -15.34 13.89 -30.48
C ILE A 378 -15.43 14.81 -31.70
N ALA A 379 -15.44 16.13 -31.48
CA ALA A 379 -15.64 17.12 -32.53
C ALA A 379 -14.33 17.63 -33.15
N LEU A 380 -13.34 17.94 -32.30
CA LEU A 380 -12.03 18.45 -32.72
C LEU A 380 -11.10 17.31 -33.19
N GLY A 381 -11.34 16.08 -32.73
CA GLY A 381 -10.52 14.91 -33.01
C GLY A 381 -9.60 14.49 -31.86
N HIS A 382 -9.11 13.24 -31.97
CA HIS A 382 -8.36 12.57 -30.92
C HIS A 382 -7.00 11.98 -31.39
N PRO A 383 -5.99 12.82 -31.68
CA PRO A 383 -4.61 12.35 -31.78
C PRO A 383 -4.12 11.97 -30.37
N HIS A 384 -3.77 10.72 -30.14
CA HIS A 384 -3.59 10.16 -28.79
C HIS A 384 -2.49 10.87 -27.97
N GLY A 385 -1.26 10.95 -28.50
CA GLY A 385 -0.17 11.67 -27.85
C GLY A 385 -0.50 13.14 -27.53
N THR A 386 -1.07 13.82 -28.52
CA THR A 386 -1.39 15.25 -28.51
C THR A 386 -2.51 15.65 -27.56
N THR A 387 -3.55 14.81 -27.41
CA THR A 387 -4.80 15.20 -26.75
C THR A 387 -4.56 15.70 -25.33
N GLY A 388 -3.64 15.08 -24.60
CA GLY A 388 -3.29 15.53 -23.24
C GLY A 388 -2.81 16.98 -23.18
N VAL A 389 -1.89 17.39 -24.06
CA VAL A 389 -1.45 18.79 -24.12
C VAL A 389 -2.53 19.70 -24.71
N ARG A 390 -3.28 19.24 -25.72
CA ARG A 390 -4.37 20.04 -26.32
C ARG A 390 -5.44 20.43 -25.31
N LEU A 391 -5.82 19.55 -24.39
CA LEU A 391 -6.78 19.89 -23.32
C LEU A 391 -6.26 21.02 -22.40
N VAL A 392 -4.93 21.13 -22.22
CA VAL A 392 -4.32 22.30 -21.56
C VAL A 392 -4.45 23.53 -22.45
N VAL A 393 -4.00 23.46 -23.71
CA VAL A 393 -4.01 24.60 -24.63
C VAL A 393 -5.42 25.18 -24.83
N THR A 394 -6.45 24.33 -25.02
CA THR A 394 -7.83 24.78 -25.28
C THR A 394 -8.58 25.22 -24.03
N GLY A 395 -8.21 24.72 -22.86
CA GLY A 395 -8.74 25.21 -21.58
C GLY A 395 -8.25 26.61 -21.20
N TRP A 396 -7.12 27.07 -21.77
CA TRP A 396 -6.48 28.35 -21.42
C TRP A 396 -7.34 29.59 -21.71
N PRO A 397 -7.84 29.82 -22.95
CA PRO A 397 -8.35 31.15 -23.34
C PRO A 397 -9.82 31.37 -22.93
N LEU A 398 -10.39 30.50 -22.10
CA LEU A 398 -11.75 30.62 -21.56
C LEU A 398 -11.85 31.57 -20.35
N ALA A 399 -10.72 31.91 -19.74
CA ALA A 399 -10.68 32.40 -18.36
C ALA A 399 -10.21 33.86 -18.20
N GLY A 400 -10.28 34.67 -19.25
CA GLY A 400 -9.66 36.00 -19.34
C GLY A 400 -10.24 37.14 -18.49
N GLN A 401 -11.06 36.88 -17.46
CA GLN A 401 -11.71 37.92 -16.63
C GLN A 401 -11.83 37.63 -15.12
N ALA A 402 -11.36 36.47 -14.62
CA ALA A 402 -11.44 36.13 -13.19
C ALA A 402 -10.33 35.14 -12.76
N PRO A 403 -9.98 35.02 -11.46
CA PRO A 403 -9.03 34.03 -10.96
C PRO A 403 -9.65 32.61 -10.95
N ILE A 404 -9.80 32.06 -12.15
CA ILE A 404 -10.46 30.79 -12.45
C ILE A 404 -9.57 29.59 -12.10
N ILE A 405 -10.20 28.53 -11.60
CA ILE A 405 -9.57 27.23 -11.34
C ILE A 405 -10.13 26.20 -12.33
N GLY A 406 -9.24 25.44 -12.97
CA GLY A 406 -9.63 24.41 -13.93
C GLY A 406 -9.10 23.02 -13.57
N ILE A 407 -9.80 22.00 -14.03
CA ILE A 407 -9.30 20.62 -14.04
C ILE A 407 -9.22 20.10 -15.47
N ILE A 408 -8.11 19.42 -15.75
CA ILE A 408 -7.88 18.70 -16.99
C ILE A 408 -7.74 17.21 -16.65
N SER A 409 -8.51 16.39 -17.35
CA SER A 409 -8.76 15.00 -17.01
C SER A 409 -7.51 14.15 -16.75
N HIS A 410 -7.67 13.14 -15.90
CA HIS A 410 -6.65 12.20 -15.40
C HIS A 410 -5.48 12.80 -14.61
N VAL A 411 -4.88 13.93 -15.00
CA VAL A 411 -3.50 14.27 -14.57
C VAL A 411 -3.25 15.74 -14.22
N LEU A 412 -4.11 16.74 -14.49
CA LEU A 412 -3.72 18.16 -14.24
C LEU A 412 -4.78 19.01 -13.51
N CYS A 413 -4.30 19.81 -12.55
CA CYS A 413 -5.02 20.95 -11.97
C CYS A 413 -4.18 22.22 -12.17
N TRP A 414 -4.84 23.35 -12.45
CA TRP A 414 -4.18 24.61 -12.77
C TRP A 414 -5.06 25.84 -12.44
N GLN A 415 -4.43 27.01 -12.38
CA GLN A 415 -5.05 28.28 -11.99
C GLN A 415 -4.44 29.44 -12.79
N LEU A 416 -5.23 30.41 -13.22
CA LEU A 416 -4.72 31.61 -13.90
C LEU A 416 -4.13 32.63 -12.92
N THR A 417 -3.12 33.40 -13.35
CA THR A 417 -2.56 34.48 -12.52
C THR A 417 -2.43 35.80 -13.28
N ASP A 418 -3.29 36.76 -12.90
CA ASP A 418 -3.35 38.12 -13.45
C ASP A 418 -2.14 38.98 -13.02
N ASP A 419 -0.99 38.79 -13.66
CA ASP A 419 0.21 39.63 -13.55
C ASP A 419 0.22 40.59 -14.78
N SER A 420 -0.43 41.74 -14.64
CA SER A 420 -0.82 42.61 -15.76
C SER A 420 0.32 43.51 -16.29
N THR A 421 1.16 42.95 -17.17
CA THR A 421 2.15 43.71 -17.98
C THR A 421 1.99 43.56 -19.49
N ALA A 422 1.15 42.65 -19.98
CA ALA A 422 1.07 42.27 -21.41
C ALA A 422 -0.24 42.73 -22.11
N LYS A 423 -0.54 44.03 -22.14
CA LYS A 423 -1.61 44.62 -22.99
C LYS A 423 -1.28 46.01 -23.53
N THR A 424 -0.59 46.08 -24.67
CA THR A 424 -0.43 47.31 -25.49
C THR A 424 -0.26 46.97 -26.98
N ALA A 425 -1.37 46.89 -27.71
CA ALA A 425 -1.43 46.97 -29.17
C ALA A 425 -2.82 47.53 -29.59
N HIS A 426 -2.88 48.37 -30.62
CA HIS A 426 -4.04 49.24 -30.89
C HIS A 426 -5.07 48.69 -31.88
N VAL A 427 -6.33 48.56 -31.43
CA VAL A 427 -7.61 48.93 -32.10
C VAL A 427 -8.61 49.21 -30.95
N GLY A 428 -9.56 50.14 -30.95
CA GLY A 428 -9.95 51.25 -31.85
C GLY A 428 -11.24 51.88 -31.28
N PRO A 429 -11.48 53.22 -31.33
CA PRO A 429 -12.44 53.84 -30.40
C PRO A 429 -13.89 53.85 -30.90
N ASN A 430 -14.84 53.51 -30.02
CA ASN A 430 -16.21 54.07 -30.01
C ASN A 430 -16.94 53.81 -28.69
N ALA A 431 -17.69 54.83 -28.22
CA ALA A 431 -18.63 54.84 -27.09
C ALA A 431 -18.11 54.48 -25.66
N VAL A 432 -18.75 54.88 -24.55
CA VAL A 432 -19.11 56.23 -24.04
C VAL A 432 -19.76 56.06 -22.64
N TRP A 433 -19.03 56.47 -21.59
CA TRP A 433 -19.51 57.07 -20.31
C TRP A 433 -20.34 56.32 -19.22
N VAL A 434 -20.14 56.84 -17.98
CA VAL A 434 -20.96 56.82 -16.73
C VAL A 434 -20.85 55.65 -15.72
N PHE A 435 -20.41 56.02 -14.50
CA PHE A 435 -20.59 55.37 -13.19
C PHE A 435 -21.93 55.82 -12.53
N PRO A 436 -22.56 55.05 -11.62
CA PRO A 436 -22.50 55.46 -10.20
C PRO A 436 -22.63 54.33 -9.14
N LEU A 437 -22.61 54.76 -7.87
CA LEU A 437 -23.08 54.09 -6.64
C LEU A 437 -24.60 53.77 -6.72
N GLY A 438 -25.24 52.97 -5.84
CA GLY A 438 -24.77 52.15 -4.72
C GLY A 438 -25.75 52.11 -3.51
N LEU A 439 -25.88 50.95 -2.86
CA LEU A 439 -26.48 50.67 -1.52
C LEU A 439 -28.01 50.81 -1.28
N GLU A 440 -28.52 50.04 -0.29
CA GLU A 440 -29.77 50.21 0.51
C GLU A 440 -31.16 50.03 -0.17
N LEU A 441 -32.24 49.51 0.45
CA LEU A 441 -32.42 48.57 1.59
C LEU A 441 -33.91 48.07 1.69
N ILE A 442 -34.19 47.10 2.60
CA ILE A 442 -35.43 46.96 3.43
C ILE A 442 -36.74 46.29 2.88
N LEU A 443 -37.18 45.24 3.62
CA LEU A 443 -38.54 44.74 4.03
C LEU A 443 -39.73 44.57 3.02
N HIS A 444 -40.85 43.85 3.30
CA HIS A 444 -41.16 42.58 4.02
C HIS A 444 -42.68 42.23 3.93
N ARG A 445 -43.06 40.94 3.80
CA ARG A 445 -44.38 40.29 4.15
C ARG A 445 -45.65 40.44 3.26
N PHE A 446 -46.47 39.37 3.30
CA PHE A 446 -47.89 39.18 2.85
C PHE A 446 -48.24 39.40 1.35
N GLY A 447 -49.19 38.66 0.71
CA GLY A 447 -49.96 37.49 1.16
C GLY A 447 -51.29 37.24 0.39
N ALA A 448 -51.29 36.30 -0.57
CA ALA A 448 -52.43 35.50 -1.12
C ALA A 448 -53.65 36.15 -1.85
N ARG A 449 -54.03 35.56 -3.01
CA ARG A 449 -55.40 35.39 -3.66
C ARG A 449 -55.25 34.99 -5.15
N LEU A 450 -56.25 34.47 -5.92
CA LEU A 450 -57.19 33.33 -5.73
C LEU A 450 -58.07 33.08 -7.01
N ARG A 451 -57.88 31.97 -7.76
CA ARG A 451 -58.82 31.30 -8.74
C ARG A 451 -59.44 32.18 -9.89
N HIS A 452 -60.27 31.74 -10.87
CA HIS A 452 -61.22 30.61 -11.04
C HIS A 452 -61.66 30.33 -12.53
N ARG A 453 -62.44 29.24 -12.77
CA ARG A 453 -63.27 28.85 -13.98
C ARG A 453 -62.61 27.93 -15.04
N HIS A 454 -63.29 26.99 -15.75
CA HIS A 454 -64.62 26.33 -15.58
C HIS A 454 -64.69 24.94 -16.29
N MET A 455 -65.88 24.30 -16.28
CA MET A 455 -66.24 22.93 -16.75
C MET A 455 -67.40 23.03 -17.80
N PRO A 456 -68.31 22.06 -18.12
CA PRO A 456 -68.54 20.64 -17.69
C PRO A 456 -67.69 19.65 -18.53
N ALA A 457 -67.97 18.37 -18.87
CA ALA A 457 -69.06 17.36 -18.78
C ALA A 457 -68.42 15.96 -19.08
N LEU A 458 -68.99 14.75 -19.05
CA LEU A 458 -70.14 14.01 -18.43
C LEU A 458 -69.86 12.51 -18.78
N ALA A 459 -70.24 11.46 -18.05
CA ALA A 459 -70.82 11.25 -16.71
C ALA A 459 -69.95 10.14 -16.02
N ALA A 460 -70.33 8.97 -15.48
CA ALA A 460 -71.45 8.31 -14.79
C ALA A 460 -70.86 6.96 -14.27
N LEU A 461 -71.30 6.24 -13.22
CA LEU A 461 -72.18 6.40 -12.05
C LEU A 461 -71.81 5.23 -11.09
N GLY A 462 -71.98 5.26 -9.77
CA GLY A 462 -72.39 6.31 -8.84
C GLY A 462 -72.56 5.74 -7.40
N LEU A 463 -72.87 6.61 -6.43
CA LEU A 463 -73.24 6.31 -5.02
C LEU A 463 -72.10 5.85 -4.06
N PRO A 464 -72.23 5.99 -2.72
CA PRO A 464 -72.60 7.25 -2.01
C PRO A 464 -71.92 7.47 -0.61
N LEU A 465 -72.21 8.62 0.03
CA LEU A 465 -72.00 8.96 1.49
C LEU A 465 -70.54 9.15 1.97
N LEU A 466 -70.19 9.85 3.06
CA LEU A 466 -70.64 11.08 3.77
C LEU A 466 -69.37 11.62 4.52
N ALA A 467 -69.18 12.89 4.91
CA ALA A 467 -69.84 13.67 5.98
C ALA A 467 -69.82 12.99 7.39
N GLU A 468 -69.68 13.69 8.52
CA GLU A 468 -69.68 15.14 8.74
C GLU A 468 -68.95 15.58 10.03
N THR A 469 -69.00 16.89 10.27
CA THR A 469 -68.39 17.78 11.27
C THR A 469 -68.59 17.49 12.77
N GLU A 470 -67.72 18.14 13.57
CA GLU A 470 -67.98 18.82 14.86
C GLU A 470 -68.67 18.08 16.03
N THR A 471 -68.04 18.17 17.21
CA THR A 471 -68.68 18.83 18.37
C THR A 471 -67.65 19.33 19.40
N LEU A 472 -68.11 20.24 20.27
CA LEU A 472 -67.35 20.85 21.37
C LEU A 472 -67.57 20.11 22.71
N GLU A 473 -66.86 20.59 23.73
CA GLU A 473 -67.14 20.45 25.19
C GLU A 473 -66.76 19.16 25.95
N ASN A 474 -66.02 19.40 27.05
CA ASN A 474 -66.24 18.92 28.42
C ASN A 474 -66.86 17.52 28.65
N GLY A 475 -66.06 16.54 29.10
CA GLY A 475 -66.59 15.26 29.62
C GLY A 475 -65.61 14.42 30.44
N ARG A 476 -65.60 14.58 31.77
CA ARG A 476 -64.86 13.70 32.72
C ARG A 476 -65.46 12.29 32.74
N GLY A 477 -64.66 11.20 32.77
CA GLY A 477 -65.24 9.85 32.91
C GLY A 477 -64.32 8.63 33.06
N ARG A 478 -63.63 8.49 34.20
CA ARG A 478 -63.10 7.25 34.84
C ARG A 478 -63.07 5.89 34.07
N ALA A 479 -61.91 5.24 34.04
CA ALA A 479 -61.65 3.92 34.68
C ALA A 479 -60.13 3.57 34.69
N GLY A 480 -59.57 3.11 35.82
CA GLY A 480 -58.13 2.73 35.99
C GLY A 480 -57.16 3.93 35.96
N LEU A 481 -56.24 4.23 36.91
CA LEU A 481 -55.43 3.44 37.84
C LEU A 481 -54.51 2.44 37.10
N VAL A 482 -53.18 2.39 37.34
CA VAL A 482 -52.41 2.68 38.57
C VAL A 482 -51.15 3.55 38.31
N HIS A 483 -50.59 4.12 39.39
CA HIS A 483 -49.36 4.91 39.50
C HIS A 483 -48.42 4.23 40.55
N ASP A 484 -47.09 4.26 40.51
CA ASP A 484 -46.11 4.78 39.53
C ASP A 484 -44.72 4.11 39.80
N ASP A 485 -43.60 4.74 39.39
CA ASP A 485 -42.21 4.55 39.88
C ASP A 485 -41.35 3.34 39.40
N SER A 486 -40.04 3.44 39.65
CA SER A 486 -38.97 2.44 39.40
C SER A 486 -38.68 1.60 40.67
N ASP A 487 -38.04 0.42 40.61
CA ASP A 487 -36.60 0.19 40.39
C ASP A 487 -36.28 -1.32 40.16
N ASP A 488 -35.02 -1.59 39.76
CA ASP A 488 -34.18 -2.79 40.00
C ASP A 488 -34.52 -4.24 39.53
N SER A 489 -33.40 -4.92 39.19
CA SER A 489 -33.04 -6.35 39.34
C SER A 489 -33.89 -7.51 38.78
N ASP A 490 -33.24 -8.25 37.87
CA ASP A 490 -32.93 -9.70 37.93
C ASP A 490 -33.99 -10.84 37.82
N GLU A 491 -33.46 -11.93 37.24
CA GLU A 491 -33.79 -13.37 37.36
C GLU A 491 -35.19 -13.96 36.98
N ASP A 492 -35.09 -14.85 35.98
CA ASP A 492 -35.60 -16.24 35.92
C ASP A 492 -37.07 -16.63 35.61
N ASP A 493 -37.12 -17.65 34.74
CA ASP A 493 -37.97 -18.85 34.66
C ASP A 493 -39.51 -18.81 34.46
N ASP A 494 -39.92 -19.70 33.55
CA ASP A 494 -41.06 -20.65 33.61
C ASP A 494 -42.52 -20.19 33.83
N ASP A 495 -43.53 -20.88 33.27
CA ASP A 495 -43.61 -21.83 32.16
C ASP A 495 -45.10 -21.94 31.73
N SER A 496 -45.35 -22.54 30.57
CA SER A 496 -46.55 -23.34 30.30
C SER A 496 -47.94 -22.64 30.23
N SER A 497 -48.40 -22.52 28.97
CA SER A 497 -49.59 -23.26 28.51
C SER A 497 -51.00 -22.71 28.91
N MET A 498 -52.14 -23.26 28.46
CA MET A 498 -52.42 -24.49 27.70
C MET A 498 -53.65 -24.32 26.76
N ASN A 499 -53.64 -25.04 25.63
CA ASN A 499 -54.80 -25.51 24.83
C ASN A 499 -55.80 -24.52 24.19
N GLY A 500 -56.43 -24.85 23.05
CA GLY A 500 -56.17 -25.98 22.13
C GLY A 500 -57.36 -26.43 21.28
N SER A 501 -57.09 -27.32 20.31
CA SER A 501 -58.05 -28.04 19.43
C SER A 501 -58.77 -27.16 18.36
N GLN A 502 -59.32 -27.68 17.25
CA GLN A 502 -59.63 -29.06 16.82
C GLN A 502 -59.31 -29.33 15.33
N HIS A 503 -59.35 -30.62 14.92
CA HIS A 503 -59.56 -31.24 13.57
C HIS A 503 -58.94 -30.61 12.28
N GLY A 504 -58.45 -31.36 11.28
CA GLY A 504 -58.24 -32.81 11.15
C GLY A 504 -59.09 -33.51 10.08
N GLU A 505 -58.67 -33.49 8.81
CA GLU A 505 -58.97 -34.54 7.80
C GLU A 505 -58.09 -34.43 6.52
N SER A 506 -58.20 -35.39 5.59
CA SER A 506 -57.45 -35.49 4.33
C SER A 506 -58.25 -36.33 3.32
N PRO A 507 -58.22 -36.09 1.98
CA PRO A 507 -57.13 -36.60 1.12
C PRO A 507 -56.91 -35.83 -0.22
N GLY A 508 -56.03 -36.32 -1.12
CA GLY A 508 -56.27 -36.15 -2.59
C GLY A 508 -55.13 -35.75 -3.54
N ARG A 509 -54.20 -36.67 -3.84
CA ARG A 509 -53.45 -36.87 -5.12
C ARG A 509 -53.32 -35.75 -6.20
N ARG A 510 -52.05 -35.48 -6.56
CA ARG A 510 -51.45 -35.47 -7.92
C ARG A 510 -51.88 -34.47 -9.03
N SER A 511 -50.89 -33.66 -9.42
CA SER A 511 -50.21 -33.64 -10.76
C SER A 511 -50.61 -32.65 -11.88
N GLN A 512 -49.56 -32.31 -12.65
CA GLN A 512 -49.48 -31.80 -14.03
C GLN A 512 -49.68 -30.31 -14.35
N THR A 513 -48.65 -29.77 -15.03
CA THR A 513 -48.56 -28.55 -15.85
C THR A 513 -49.41 -28.65 -17.13
N PRO A 514 -49.92 -27.53 -17.69
CA PRO A 514 -49.16 -26.67 -18.63
C PRO A 514 -49.21 -25.17 -18.21
N SER A 515 -48.26 -24.26 -18.48
CA SER A 515 -47.35 -23.97 -19.60
C SER A 515 -47.94 -23.13 -20.76
N SER A 516 -47.65 -21.82 -20.75
CA SER A 516 -47.56 -20.94 -21.92
C SER A 516 -46.46 -19.88 -21.68
N MET A 517 -46.06 -19.09 -22.70
CA MET A 517 -44.77 -18.38 -22.74
C MET A 517 -44.85 -16.86 -22.61
N ALA A 518 -43.71 -16.26 -22.22
CA ALA A 518 -43.03 -15.11 -22.85
C ALA A 518 -42.70 -13.89 -21.95
N ASP A 519 -41.39 -13.64 -21.87
CA ASP A 519 -40.66 -12.36 -21.89
C ASP A 519 -40.83 -11.21 -20.85
N SER A 520 -39.64 -10.80 -20.40
CA SER A 520 -39.13 -9.41 -20.21
C SER A 520 -39.20 -8.70 -18.85
N SER A 521 -38.01 -8.23 -18.44
CA SER A 521 -37.68 -7.00 -17.69
C SER A 521 -38.37 -6.65 -16.35
N GLY A 522 -37.57 -6.29 -15.35
CA GLY A 522 -38.06 -5.73 -14.08
C GLY A 522 -36.94 -5.25 -13.15
N THR A 523 -36.40 -4.05 -13.40
CA THR A 523 -35.40 -3.39 -12.53
C THR A 523 -36.04 -2.64 -11.37
N ALA A 524 -35.43 -2.68 -10.18
CA ALA A 524 -35.60 -1.66 -9.15
C ALA A 524 -34.33 -1.55 -8.31
N ALA A 525 -34.05 -0.34 -7.79
CA ALA A 525 -32.90 -0.05 -6.94
C ALA A 525 -33.35 0.74 -5.70
N ALA A 526 -32.55 0.70 -4.65
CA ALA A 526 -32.63 1.60 -3.51
C ALA A 526 -31.23 2.06 -3.12
N ALA A 527 -31.10 3.33 -2.75
CA ALA A 527 -29.88 3.94 -2.28
C ALA A 527 -30.19 4.76 -1.02
N GLU A 528 -29.24 4.89 -0.11
CA GLU A 528 -29.40 5.77 1.05
C GLU A 528 -28.09 6.47 1.40
N SER A 529 -28.22 7.61 2.08
CA SER A 529 -27.15 8.60 2.28
C SER A 529 -27.14 9.09 3.74
N THR A 530 -26.09 9.80 4.16
CA THR A 530 -26.00 10.32 5.54
C THR A 530 -25.49 11.77 5.55
N PRO A 531 -26.16 12.72 6.23
CA PRO A 531 -25.93 14.15 6.04
C PRO A 531 -25.04 14.87 7.08
N LEU A 532 -24.35 15.89 6.57
CA LEU A 532 -23.99 17.21 7.13
C LEU A 532 -24.18 17.54 8.63
N VAL A 533 -23.23 18.33 9.15
CA VAL A 533 -23.42 19.26 10.29
C VAL A 533 -22.98 20.69 9.88
N ARG A 534 -23.63 21.70 10.47
CA ARG A 534 -23.62 23.13 10.05
C ARG A 534 -22.50 24.00 10.67
N PRO A 535 -22.22 25.19 10.10
CA PRO A 535 -21.24 26.16 10.63
C PRO A 535 -21.74 26.94 11.86
N ALA A 536 -20.84 27.73 12.45
CA ALA A 536 -21.05 28.50 13.69
C ALA A 536 -21.76 29.85 13.48
N ALA A 537 -22.30 30.39 14.59
CA ALA A 537 -22.83 31.76 14.69
C ALA A 537 -21.95 32.64 15.60
N ALA A 538 -22.00 33.96 15.42
CA ALA A 538 -21.22 34.94 16.18
C ALA A 538 -22.11 36.07 16.71
N LEU A 539 -21.71 36.67 17.85
CA LEU A 539 -22.28 37.90 18.42
C LEU A 539 -21.14 38.81 18.95
N PRO A 540 -21.35 40.14 19.09
CA PRO A 540 -20.32 41.08 18.65
C PRO A 540 -19.87 42.16 19.65
N GLY A 541 -18.64 42.67 19.42
CA GLY A 541 -18.28 44.10 19.47
C GLY A 541 -18.22 44.85 20.80
N HIS A 542 -17.16 45.63 21.02
CA HIS A 542 -17.24 47.10 20.98
C HIS A 542 -15.87 47.81 21.12
N LEU A 543 -15.78 49.00 20.51
CA LEU A 543 -14.95 50.18 20.84
C LEU A 543 -13.40 50.11 20.81
N ALA A 544 -12.84 51.05 20.05
CA ALA A 544 -11.49 51.64 20.18
C ALA A 544 -11.65 53.06 20.84
N PRO A 545 -10.67 54.01 20.84
CA PRO A 545 -9.25 53.96 20.45
C PRO A 545 -8.27 54.68 21.44
N ARG A 546 -6.94 54.56 21.23
CA ARG A 546 -5.93 55.67 21.24
C ARG A 546 -4.47 55.15 21.06
N SER A 547 -3.47 56.03 21.16
CA SER A 547 -2.21 55.91 20.39
C SER A 547 -0.94 56.49 21.06
N ARG A 548 0.22 56.16 20.44
CA ARG A 548 1.60 56.72 20.56
C ARG A 548 2.55 56.23 21.69
N HIS A 549 3.67 55.66 21.22
CA HIS A 549 5.09 55.73 21.66
C HIS A 549 5.49 55.81 23.16
N GLY A 550 6.57 55.10 23.54
CA GLY A 550 7.49 55.62 24.57
C GLY A 550 8.32 54.66 25.45
N THR A 551 9.16 53.78 24.88
CA THR A 551 10.50 53.34 25.40
C THR A 551 10.66 52.71 26.81
N PHE A 552 11.71 51.88 26.95
CA PHE A 552 12.26 51.25 28.18
C PHE A 552 11.46 50.11 28.86
N SER A 553 12.22 49.19 29.46
CA SER A 553 11.77 47.90 30.02
C SER A 553 11.59 47.93 31.55
N PRO A 554 10.86 46.98 32.14
CA PRO A 554 11.58 45.84 32.76
C PRO A 554 10.87 44.47 32.63
N ARG A 555 11.57 43.39 33.03
CA ARG A 555 10.96 42.10 33.45
C ARG A 555 10.18 42.34 34.77
N PRO A 556 9.03 41.67 35.06
CA PRO A 556 8.97 40.22 35.35
C PRO A 556 7.58 39.61 34.99
N PRO A 557 7.02 38.57 35.65
CA PRO A 557 7.60 37.44 36.38
C PRO A 557 7.22 36.06 35.77
N SER A 558 7.71 34.96 36.37
CA SER A 558 7.17 33.61 36.17
C SER A 558 5.78 33.47 36.82
N PRO A 559 4.81 32.77 36.21
CA PRO A 559 3.56 32.41 36.88
C PRO A 559 3.84 31.55 38.11
N ARG A 560 3.24 31.92 39.26
CA ARG A 560 3.12 31.07 40.45
C ARG A 560 1.90 30.16 40.32
N ASP A 561 1.90 29.06 41.06
CA ASP A 561 0.69 28.31 41.37
C ASP A 561 -0.33 29.21 42.08
N THR A 562 -1.56 29.29 41.56
CA THR A 562 -2.69 29.94 42.22
C THR A 562 -3.65 28.90 42.79
N VAL A 563 -3.54 28.65 44.09
CA VAL A 563 -4.52 27.88 44.86
C VAL A 563 -5.69 28.79 45.25
N THR A 564 -6.80 28.68 44.53
CA THR A 564 -8.15 29.12 44.92
C THR A 564 -9.16 28.28 44.12
N SER A 565 -10.28 27.80 44.67
CA SER A 565 -10.85 27.99 46.01
C SER A 565 -11.57 26.71 46.48
N VAL A 566 -11.88 26.62 47.78
CA VAL A 566 -12.74 25.55 48.31
C VAL A 566 -14.19 25.85 47.96
N GLU A 567 -14.81 24.98 47.16
CA GLU A 567 -16.25 24.72 47.22
C GLU A 567 -16.47 23.31 47.75
N SER A 568 -17.35 23.17 48.74
CA SER A 568 -17.59 21.92 49.46
C SER A 568 -18.82 21.20 48.91
N GLY A 569 -18.64 20.10 48.17
CA GLY A 569 -19.77 19.29 47.71
C GLY A 569 -19.43 18.03 46.90
N ALA A 570 -19.91 16.89 47.39
CA ALA A 570 -20.21 15.63 46.69
C ALA A 570 -19.09 14.75 46.05
N SER A 571 -19.14 13.47 46.42
CA SER A 571 -18.67 12.26 45.71
C SER A 571 -17.16 11.95 45.62
N SER A 572 -16.74 10.93 46.40
CA SER A 572 -15.38 10.35 46.40
C SER A 572 -15.12 9.32 45.27
N ALA A 573 -16.05 9.20 44.31
CA ALA A 573 -16.12 8.04 43.40
C ALA A 573 -15.30 8.16 42.10
N ASP A 574 -14.85 9.36 41.74
CA ASP A 574 -14.31 9.66 40.39
C ASP A 574 -12.80 9.89 40.34
N ASP A 575 -12.14 10.09 41.48
CA ASP A 575 -10.72 10.46 41.52
C ASP A 575 -9.78 9.29 41.17
N TRP A 576 -10.12 8.05 41.54
CA TRP A 576 -9.41 6.86 41.06
C TRP A 576 -9.52 6.71 39.52
N LYS A 577 -10.68 7.07 38.95
CA LYS A 577 -10.90 7.09 37.49
C LYS A 577 -10.12 8.23 36.81
N ARG A 578 -9.84 9.33 37.50
CA ARG A 578 -8.94 10.40 37.01
C ARG A 578 -7.47 9.96 37.07
N TRP A 579 -7.04 9.36 38.19
CA TRP A 579 -5.68 8.84 38.39
C TRP A 579 -5.29 7.79 37.34
N LEU A 580 -6.15 6.80 37.07
CA LEU A 580 -5.95 5.81 35.99
C LEU A 580 -5.92 6.46 34.60
N ARG A 581 -6.88 7.36 34.30
CA ARG A 581 -6.92 8.06 33.00
C ARG A 581 -5.70 8.96 32.78
N GLY A 582 -5.09 9.50 33.83
CA GLY A 582 -3.80 10.20 33.77
C GLY A 582 -2.64 9.26 33.42
N ARG A 583 -2.55 8.11 34.08
CA ARG A 583 -1.42 7.17 33.92
C ARG A 583 -1.42 6.41 32.59
N MET A 584 -2.57 6.29 31.91
CA MET A 584 -2.67 5.67 30.58
C MET A 584 -2.26 6.58 29.41
N ARG A 585 -2.25 7.92 29.58
CA ARG A 585 -1.92 8.86 28.50
C ARG A 585 -0.42 8.94 28.26
N THR A 586 0.07 8.21 27.27
CA THR A 586 1.46 8.36 26.81
C THR A 586 1.65 9.62 25.97
N ARG A 587 2.85 10.21 25.97
CA ARG A 587 3.22 11.34 25.08
C ARG A 587 2.88 11.09 23.60
N LYS A 588 2.89 9.83 23.15
CA LYS A 588 2.49 9.45 21.79
C LYS A 588 0.98 9.59 21.58
N MET A 589 0.16 9.16 22.53
CA MET A 589 -1.30 9.29 22.46
C MET A 589 -1.74 10.76 22.44
N ASP A 590 -1.10 11.64 23.21
CA ASP A 590 -1.41 13.08 23.14
C ASP A 590 -1.00 13.70 21.79
N HIS A 591 0.07 13.22 21.17
CA HIS A 591 0.44 13.65 19.81
C HIS A 591 -0.55 13.11 18.75
N SER A 592 -1.00 11.87 18.86
CA SER A 592 -2.04 11.29 18.00
C SER A 592 -3.39 11.98 18.16
N HIS A 593 -3.77 12.34 19.40
CA HIS A 593 -4.97 13.12 19.70
C HIS A 593 -4.91 14.51 19.05
N ARG A 594 -3.76 15.19 19.14
CA ARG A 594 -3.52 16.48 18.44
C ARG A 594 -3.62 16.32 16.92
N LEU A 595 -3.02 15.29 16.33
CA LEU A 595 -3.09 15.02 14.90
C LEU A 595 -4.53 14.72 14.43
N ALA A 596 -5.29 13.92 15.19
CA ALA A 596 -6.69 13.65 14.90
C ALA A 596 -7.54 14.94 14.94
N GLN A 597 -7.35 15.78 15.97
CA GLN A 597 -8.00 17.09 16.07
C GLN A 597 -7.60 18.03 14.92
N GLN A 598 -6.32 18.10 14.55
CA GLN A 598 -5.82 18.89 13.42
C GLN A 598 -6.39 18.41 12.08
N ALA A 599 -6.60 17.11 11.92
CA ALA A 599 -7.22 16.51 10.74
C ALA A 599 -8.75 16.68 10.70
N GLY A 600 -9.39 17.11 11.80
CA GLY A 600 -10.84 17.31 11.92
C GLY A 600 -11.61 16.08 12.44
N PHE A 601 -10.93 15.00 12.84
CA PHE A 601 -11.57 13.81 13.38
C PHE A 601 -11.72 13.90 14.91
N ARG A 602 -12.89 13.51 15.43
CA ARG A 602 -13.05 13.25 16.87
C ARG A 602 -12.23 12.01 17.23
N PHE A 603 -11.16 12.18 18.01
CA PHE A 603 -10.38 11.05 18.54
C PHE A 603 -11.26 10.21 19.46
N THR A 604 -11.72 9.05 18.98
CA THR A 604 -12.45 8.08 19.81
C THR A 604 -11.46 7.03 20.35
N PRO A 605 -11.66 6.52 21.59
CA PRO A 605 -10.88 5.40 22.11
C PRO A 605 -10.92 4.18 21.19
N LEU A 606 -12.01 4.01 20.44
CA LEU A 606 -12.20 2.96 19.44
C LEU A 606 -11.11 2.96 18.35
N MET A 607 -10.61 4.12 17.92
CA MET A 607 -9.51 4.20 16.94
C MET A 607 -8.21 3.57 17.47
N TYR A 608 -7.93 3.74 18.76
CA TYR A 608 -6.77 3.13 19.42
C TYR A 608 -7.04 1.64 19.70
N LEU A 609 -8.26 1.29 20.11
CA LEU A 609 -8.67 -0.10 20.32
C LEU A 609 -8.59 -0.94 19.03
N ALA A 610 -9.06 -0.42 17.90
CA ALA A 610 -9.05 -1.09 16.60
C ALA A 610 -7.63 -1.38 16.06
N TYR A 611 -6.61 -0.65 16.51
CA TYR A 611 -5.21 -0.96 16.20
C TYR A 611 -4.71 -2.20 16.95
N TYR A 612 -5.12 -2.39 18.21
CA TYR A 612 -4.73 -3.56 19.02
C TYR A 612 -5.66 -4.77 18.82
N VAL A 613 -6.94 -4.52 18.57
CA VAL A 613 -8.01 -5.51 18.35
C VAL A 613 -8.55 -5.31 16.92
N PRO A 614 -7.89 -5.88 15.89
CA PRO A 614 -8.25 -5.69 14.48
C PRO A 614 -9.68 -6.07 14.12
N PHE A 615 -10.38 -6.87 14.93
CA PHE A 615 -11.82 -7.14 14.78
C PHE A 615 -12.63 -5.89 14.44
N PHE A 616 -12.51 -4.83 15.23
CA PHE A 616 -13.27 -3.60 15.05
C PHE A 616 -12.94 -2.85 13.75
N ASN A 617 -11.76 -3.10 13.16
CA ASN A 617 -11.37 -2.54 11.88
C ASN A 617 -11.90 -3.37 10.70
N TRP A 618 -11.82 -4.70 10.77
CA TRP A 618 -12.20 -5.55 9.64
C TRP A 618 -13.70 -5.83 9.55
N ILE A 619 -14.42 -5.94 10.68
CA ILE A 619 -15.84 -6.30 10.68
C ILE A 619 -16.71 -5.24 9.99
N GLY A 620 -16.40 -3.95 10.20
CA GLY A 620 -17.07 -2.83 9.53
C GLY A 620 -16.72 -2.66 8.05
N GLN A 621 -15.70 -3.37 7.56
CA GLN A 621 -15.30 -3.41 6.14
C GLN A 621 -15.76 -4.70 5.43
N TYR A 622 -16.37 -5.65 6.16
CA TYR A 622 -16.76 -6.94 5.62
C TYR A 622 -17.96 -6.80 4.65
N LYS A 623 -17.85 -7.42 3.48
CA LYS A 623 -18.86 -7.34 2.42
C LYS A 623 -19.46 -8.72 2.19
N LEU A 624 -20.79 -8.82 2.07
CA LEU A 624 -21.50 -10.09 1.85
C LEU A 624 -21.01 -10.89 0.63
N GLN A 625 -20.44 -10.23 -0.40
CA GLN A 625 -19.78 -10.91 -1.53
C GLN A 625 -18.58 -11.80 -1.13
N TYR A 626 -17.95 -11.57 0.03
CA TYR A 626 -16.84 -12.39 0.54
C TYR A 626 -17.35 -13.67 1.22
N LEU A 627 -18.59 -13.69 1.70
CA LEU A 627 -19.22 -14.79 2.43
C LEU A 627 -19.07 -16.15 1.72
N LYS A 628 -19.33 -16.19 0.40
CA LYS A 628 -19.20 -17.42 -0.40
C LYS A 628 -17.75 -17.93 -0.45
N GLY A 629 -16.77 -17.02 -0.55
CA GLY A 629 -15.35 -17.38 -0.59
C GLY A 629 -14.85 -17.84 0.78
N ASP A 630 -15.10 -17.05 1.83
CA ASP A 630 -14.68 -17.36 3.19
C ASP A 630 -15.34 -18.64 3.73
N PHE A 631 -16.63 -18.89 3.43
CA PHE A 631 -17.33 -20.11 3.85
C PHE A 631 -16.88 -21.36 3.10
N VAL A 632 -16.79 -21.34 1.76
CA VAL A 632 -16.32 -22.52 1.00
C VAL A 632 -14.85 -22.82 1.30
N SER A 633 -14.04 -21.79 1.55
CA SER A 633 -12.68 -21.96 2.00
C SER A 633 -12.59 -22.59 3.40
N ALA A 634 -13.40 -22.12 4.35
CA ALA A 634 -13.47 -22.70 5.69
C ALA A 634 -13.95 -24.17 5.70
N LEU A 635 -14.99 -24.49 4.92
CA LEU A 635 -15.47 -25.85 4.71
C LEU A 635 -14.39 -26.74 4.09
N THR A 636 -13.66 -26.19 3.11
CA THR A 636 -12.51 -26.88 2.50
C THR A 636 -11.40 -27.09 3.53
N MET A 637 -11.08 -26.12 4.40
CA MET A 637 -10.08 -26.31 5.46
C MET A 637 -10.52 -27.41 6.43
N ALA A 638 -11.74 -27.32 6.96
CA ALA A 638 -12.29 -28.28 7.90
C ALA A 638 -12.21 -29.72 7.38
N SER A 639 -12.54 -29.92 6.10
CA SER A 639 -12.63 -31.24 5.48
C SER A 639 -11.38 -32.12 5.54
N PHE A 640 -10.19 -31.52 5.66
CA PHE A 640 -8.94 -32.27 5.83
C PHE A 640 -8.21 -31.91 7.13
N TYR A 641 -8.38 -30.71 7.69
CA TYR A 641 -7.71 -30.35 8.92
C TYR A 641 -8.35 -30.90 10.21
N LEU A 642 -9.67 -31.16 10.24
CA LEU A 642 -10.28 -31.83 11.39
C LEU A 642 -9.86 -33.32 11.47
N PRO A 643 -9.92 -34.11 10.37
CA PRO A 643 -9.30 -35.43 10.33
C PRO A 643 -7.79 -35.43 10.66
N MET A 644 -7.04 -34.42 10.19
CA MET A 644 -5.62 -34.29 10.50
C MET A 644 -5.37 -34.02 12.00
N ALA A 645 -6.14 -33.15 12.65
CA ALA A 645 -5.97 -32.85 14.08
C ALA A 645 -6.21 -34.08 14.97
N LEU A 646 -7.18 -34.93 14.61
CA LEU A 646 -7.43 -36.21 15.27
C LEU A 646 -6.21 -37.16 15.17
N SER A 647 -5.58 -37.20 13.99
CA SER A 647 -4.33 -37.96 13.75
C SER A 647 -3.13 -37.38 14.51
N LEU A 648 -2.98 -36.05 14.56
CA LEU A 648 -1.87 -35.38 15.25
C LEU A 648 -1.92 -35.57 16.78
N ALA A 649 -3.12 -35.50 17.37
CA ALA A 649 -3.31 -35.77 18.79
C ALA A 649 -2.98 -37.24 19.13
N SER A 650 -3.57 -38.19 18.39
CA SER A 650 -3.42 -39.62 18.68
C SER A 650 -2.04 -40.20 18.33
N ASN A 651 -1.55 -39.98 17.10
CA ASN A 651 -0.37 -40.68 16.57
C ASN A 651 0.95 -39.93 16.80
N LEU A 652 0.94 -38.62 17.10
CA LEU A 652 2.17 -37.83 17.35
C LEU A 652 2.26 -37.30 18.79
N SER A 653 1.12 -36.99 19.42
CA SER A 653 1.11 -36.39 20.77
C SER A 653 0.84 -37.41 21.88
N HIS A 654 0.30 -38.59 21.54
CA HIS A 654 -0.26 -39.57 22.48
C HIS A 654 -1.34 -38.99 23.42
N VAL A 655 -2.11 -38.01 22.91
CA VAL A 655 -3.21 -37.31 23.61
C VAL A 655 -4.54 -37.75 23.00
N PRO A 656 -5.65 -37.87 23.76
CA PRO A 656 -6.94 -38.30 23.21
C PRO A 656 -7.40 -37.41 22.03
N PRO A 657 -7.93 -37.99 20.92
CA PRO A 657 -8.03 -37.28 19.64
C PRO A 657 -8.79 -35.95 19.69
N ILE A 658 -9.81 -35.85 20.54
CA ILE A 658 -10.69 -34.68 20.69
C ILE A 658 -9.94 -33.39 21.05
N HIS A 659 -8.80 -33.47 21.75
CA HIS A 659 -7.98 -32.32 22.13
C HIS A 659 -7.28 -31.66 20.93
N GLY A 660 -7.14 -32.40 19.82
CA GLY A 660 -6.79 -31.83 18.52
C GLY A 660 -7.90 -30.94 17.97
N LEU A 661 -9.16 -31.40 18.00
CA LEU A 661 -10.31 -30.63 17.51
C LEU A 661 -10.56 -29.37 18.34
N TYR A 662 -10.39 -29.42 19.67
CA TYR A 662 -10.51 -28.25 20.55
C TYR A 662 -9.60 -27.09 20.12
N SER A 663 -8.40 -27.37 19.59
CA SER A 663 -7.49 -26.31 19.12
C SER A 663 -8.01 -25.59 17.87
N PHE A 664 -8.86 -26.24 17.05
CA PHE A 664 -9.57 -25.61 15.93
C PHE A 664 -10.87 -24.90 16.33
N VAL A 665 -11.45 -25.19 17.50
CA VAL A 665 -12.56 -24.40 18.05
C VAL A 665 -12.05 -23.05 18.54
N PHE A 666 -11.09 -23.03 19.46
CA PHE A 666 -10.70 -21.78 20.13
C PHE A 666 -9.70 -20.94 19.34
N ASN A 667 -8.61 -21.51 18.84
CA ASN A 667 -7.48 -20.72 18.38
C ASN A 667 -7.76 -19.95 17.05
N PRO A 668 -8.48 -20.50 16.04
CA PRO A 668 -8.92 -19.75 14.87
C PRO A 668 -9.86 -18.58 15.22
N PHE A 669 -10.76 -18.79 16.18
CA PHE A 669 -11.70 -17.76 16.61
C PHE A 669 -10.98 -16.59 17.29
N ILE A 670 -10.14 -16.87 18.30
CA ILE A 670 -9.36 -15.84 18.99
C ILE A 670 -8.40 -15.13 18.04
N TYR A 671 -7.77 -15.86 17.11
CA TYR A 671 -6.92 -15.24 16.09
C TYR A 671 -7.71 -14.35 15.13
N ALA A 672 -8.95 -14.70 14.74
CA ALA A 672 -9.78 -13.84 13.90
C ALA A 672 -10.13 -12.49 14.55
N LEU A 673 -10.07 -12.40 15.89
CA LEU A 673 -10.28 -11.16 16.64
C LEU A 673 -9.01 -10.30 16.77
N LEU A 674 -7.85 -10.95 16.94
CA LEU A 674 -6.58 -10.29 17.35
C LEU A 674 -5.49 -10.26 16.27
N GLY A 675 -5.52 -11.17 15.30
CA GLY A 675 -4.49 -11.37 14.29
C GLY A 675 -4.46 -10.28 13.22
N SER A 676 -3.27 -9.99 12.69
CA SER A 676 -3.05 -8.97 11.66
C SER A 676 -3.04 -9.51 10.23
N CYS A 677 -2.90 -10.83 10.02
CA CYS A 677 -2.98 -11.45 8.69
C CYS A 677 -4.38 -12.03 8.41
N PRO A 678 -5.22 -11.44 7.53
CA PRO A 678 -6.62 -11.84 7.37
C PRO A 678 -6.85 -13.20 6.68
N GLN A 679 -5.84 -13.76 6.02
CA GLN A 679 -5.94 -15.06 5.33
C GLN A 679 -5.30 -16.21 6.15
N MET A 680 -4.76 -15.90 7.32
CA MET A 680 -4.14 -16.86 8.23
C MET A 680 -5.16 -17.78 8.88
N VAL A 681 -4.86 -19.08 8.85
CA VAL A 681 -5.56 -20.10 9.61
C VAL A 681 -4.69 -20.52 10.79
N VAL A 682 -5.21 -20.44 12.02
CA VAL A 682 -4.59 -21.02 13.22
C VAL A 682 -5.12 -22.45 13.43
N GLY A 683 -4.44 -23.27 14.23
CA GLY A 683 -4.69 -24.71 14.36
C GLY A 683 -3.42 -25.48 14.69
N PRO A 684 -3.53 -26.77 15.05
CA PRO A 684 -2.41 -27.60 15.48
C PRO A 684 -1.46 -27.88 14.32
N GLU A 685 -0.24 -28.30 14.65
CA GLU A 685 0.90 -28.41 13.75
C GLU A 685 1.70 -29.66 14.12
N ALA A 686 2.32 -30.33 13.14
CA ALA A 686 2.91 -31.66 13.30
C ALA A 686 4.15 -31.66 14.21
N ALA A 687 5.07 -30.71 14.03
CA ALA A 687 6.26 -30.61 14.85
C ALA A 687 5.92 -30.18 16.30
N GLY A 688 4.97 -29.25 16.47
CA GLY A 688 4.41 -28.91 17.78
C GLY A 688 3.77 -30.11 18.48
N SER A 689 3.04 -30.95 17.74
CA SER A 689 2.40 -32.18 18.26
C SER A 689 3.41 -33.23 18.69
N LEU A 690 4.45 -33.49 17.87
CA LEU A 690 5.53 -34.40 18.20
C LEU A 690 6.30 -33.98 19.47
N LEU A 691 6.54 -32.67 19.61
CA LEU A 691 7.18 -32.11 20.81
C LEU A 691 6.28 -32.22 22.06
N VAL A 692 4.95 -32.08 21.96
CA VAL A 692 4.03 -32.45 23.05
C VAL A 692 4.18 -33.93 23.43
N GLY A 693 4.18 -34.83 22.45
CA GLY A 693 4.33 -36.28 22.67
C GLY A 693 5.58 -36.64 23.47
N SER A 694 6.72 -35.98 23.18
CA SER A 694 7.96 -36.16 23.94
C SER A 694 7.83 -35.75 25.43
N VAL A 695 7.05 -34.72 25.76
CA VAL A 695 6.84 -34.30 27.15
C VAL A 695 5.88 -35.25 27.87
N VAL A 696 4.83 -35.70 27.19
CA VAL A 696 3.90 -36.73 27.70
C VAL A 696 4.67 -38.00 28.03
N ARG A 697 5.46 -38.53 27.09
CA ARG A 697 6.27 -39.73 27.29
C ARG A 697 7.30 -39.59 28.41
N ASN A 698 8.07 -38.49 28.44
CA ASN A 698 9.01 -38.22 29.54
C ASN A 698 8.33 -38.22 30.93
N SER A 699 7.06 -37.80 31.02
CA SER A 699 6.30 -37.82 32.29
C SER A 699 5.83 -39.23 32.68
N VAL A 700 5.54 -40.09 31.70
CA VAL A 700 5.24 -41.52 31.92
C VAL A 700 6.51 -42.28 32.32
N ASP A 701 7.61 -42.11 31.55
CA ASP A 701 8.91 -42.74 31.84
C ASP A 701 9.48 -42.32 33.21
N SER A 702 9.13 -41.11 33.68
CA SER A 702 9.45 -40.62 35.04
C SER A 702 8.56 -41.22 36.15
N GLY A 703 7.68 -42.17 35.83
CA GLY A 703 6.78 -42.82 36.78
C GLY A 703 5.67 -41.92 37.35
N GLN A 704 5.34 -40.81 36.68
CA GLN A 704 4.34 -39.84 37.19
C GLN A 704 2.91 -40.14 36.70
N GLY A 705 2.71 -41.18 35.89
CA GLY A 705 1.41 -41.66 35.42
C GLY A 705 1.56 -42.94 34.57
N GLY A 706 0.44 -43.62 34.30
CA GLY A 706 0.41 -44.79 33.42
C GLY A 706 0.15 -44.43 31.96
N GLU A 707 0.58 -45.28 31.03
CA GLU A 707 0.40 -45.08 29.57
C GLU A 707 -1.06 -44.83 29.16
N ASN A 708 -2.02 -45.43 29.87
CA ASN A 708 -3.45 -45.30 29.61
C ASN A 708 -4.14 -44.12 30.32
N ASP A 709 -3.42 -43.24 31.01
CA ASP A 709 -4.02 -42.05 31.66
C ASP A 709 -4.30 -40.92 30.66
N ALA A 710 -5.37 -41.12 29.90
CA ALA A 710 -5.91 -40.16 28.93
C ALA A 710 -6.15 -38.75 29.51
N LEU A 711 -6.43 -38.64 30.82
CA LEU A 711 -6.70 -37.36 31.49
C LEU A 711 -5.41 -36.64 31.87
N LEU A 712 -4.39 -37.35 32.34
CA LEU A 712 -3.06 -36.79 32.60
C LEU A 712 -2.41 -36.30 31.30
N HIS A 713 -2.46 -37.08 30.21
CA HIS A 713 -1.88 -36.69 28.93
C HIS A 713 -2.52 -35.42 28.36
N ALA A 714 -3.84 -35.29 28.50
CA ALA A 714 -4.57 -34.06 28.15
C ALA A 714 -4.17 -32.86 29.03
N GLN A 715 -3.94 -33.07 30.33
CA GLN A 715 -3.47 -32.01 31.24
C GLN A 715 -2.03 -31.57 30.91
N ILE A 716 -1.12 -32.50 30.62
CA ILE A 716 0.25 -32.21 30.17
C ILE A 716 0.22 -31.44 28.84
N CYS A 717 -0.63 -31.83 27.90
CA CYS A 717 -0.88 -31.10 26.65
C CYS A 717 -1.30 -29.65 26.91
N GLY A 718 -2.28 -29.43 27.81
CA GLY A 718 -2.72 -28.10 28.24
C GLY A 718 -1.60 -27.28 28.89
N VAL A 719 -0.78 -27.90 29.75
CA VAL A 719 0.40 -27.25 30.36
C VAL A 719 1.39 -26.79 29.28
N VAL A 720 1.77 -27.67 28.34
CA VAL A 720 2.72 -27.35 27.27
C VAL A 720 2.18 -26.24 26.35
N ALA A 721 0.91 -26.32 25.94
CA ALA A 721 0.27 -25.28 25.14
C ALA A 721 0.18 -23.94 25.89
N GLY A 722 -0.11 -23.97 27.19
CA GLY A 722 -0.19 -22.79 28.05
C GLY A 722 1.17 -22.13 28.26
N MET A 723 2.22 -22.92 28.52
CA MET A 723 3.60 -22.44 28.61
C MET A 723 4.08 -21.86 27.28
N ALA A 724 3.78 -22.51 26.15
CA ALA A 724 4.14 -21.99 24.84
C ALA A 724 3.40 -20.68 24.52
N GLY A 725 2.09 -20.61 24.77
CA GLY A 725 1.27 -19.41 24.59
C GLY A 725 1.74 -18.25 25.47
N ALA A 726 2.00 -18.50 26.76
CA ALA A 726 2.57 -17.52 27.68
C ALA A 726 3.94 -17.01 27.22
N THR A 727 4.82 -17.90 26.74
CA THR A 727 6.13 -17.53 26.19
C THR A 727 6.01 -16.54 25.02
N VAL A 728 5.16 -16.84 24.04
CA VAL A 728 4.96 -15.95 22.87
C VAL A 728 4.27 -14.64 23.29
N LEU A 729 3.31 -14.69 24.23
CA LEU A 729 2.61 -13.52 24.75
C LEU A 729 3.56 -12.56 25.48
N ILE A 730 4.39 -13.07 26.39
CA ILE A 730 5.42 -12.28 27.11
C ILE A 730 6.39 -11.65 26.11
N ALA A 731 6.86 -12.41 25.13
CA ALA A 731 7.76 -11.91 24.10
C ALA A 731 7.12 -10.83 23.20
N GLY A 732 5.82 -10.95 22.90
CA GLY A 732 5.04 -9.92 22.18
C GLY A 732 4.85 -8.64 23.00
N ILE A 733 4.54 -8.76 24.29
CA ILE A 733 4.42 -7.63 25.23
C ILE A 733 5.78 -6.91 25.40
N ALA A 734 6.87 -7.67 25.51
CA ALA A 734 8.25 -7.18 25.55
C ALA A 734 8.75 -6.65 24.19
N ARG A 735 7.93 -6.71 23.14
CA ARG A 735 8.22 -6.24 21.76
C ARG A 735 9.40 -6.92 21.09
N LEU A 736 9.62 -8.20 21.39
CA LEU A 736 10.68 -9.03 20.81
C LEU A 736 10.40 -9.44 19.35
N GLY A 737 9.31 -8.97 18.74
CA GLY A 737 8.99 -9.19 17.33
C GLY A 737 10.02 -8.62 16.33
N PHE A 738 11.08 -7.93 16.79
CA PHE A 738 12.25 -7.67 15.94
C PHE A 738 13.01 -8.95 15.58
N LEU A 739 12.87 -10.04 16.34
CA LEU A 739 13.49 -11.34 16.04
C LEU A 739 13.02 -11.92 14.69
N ASP A 740 11.82 -11.53 14.24
CA ASP A 740 11.32 -11.85 12.89
C ASP A 740 12.19 -11.26 11.75
N SER A 741 12.96 -10.20 12.01
CA SER A 741 13.91 -9.65 11.02
C SER A 741 15.17 -10.51 10.82
N VAL A 742 15.45 -11.45 11.74
CA VAL A 742 16.57 -12.41 11.64
C VAL A 742 16.28 -13.50 10.61
N LEU A 743 14.99 -13.76 10.31
CA LEU A 743 14.54 -14.82 9.42
C LEU A 743 14.75 -14.45 7.94
N SER A 744 15.95 -14.75 7.43
CA SER A 744 16.27 -14.58 6.01
C SER A 744 15.46 -15.54 5.12
N ARG A 745 15.11 -15.14 3.89
CA ARG A 745 14.41 -16.03 2.95
C ARG A 745 15.14 -17.38 2.71
N PRO A 746 16.48 -17.45 2.59
CA PRO A 746 17.20 -18.74 2.51
C PRO A 746 17.02 -19.63 3.74
N PHE A 747 17.06 -19.07 4.95
CA PHE A 747 16.80 -19.81 6.18
C PHE A 747 15.40 -20.47 6.13
N LEU A 748 14.40 -19.70 5.71
CA LEU A 748 13.01 -20.16 5.61
C LEU A 748 12.80 -21.24 4.56
N ARG A 749 13.47 -21.15 3.41
CA ARG A 749 13.40 -22.21 2.39
C ARG A 749 14.11 -23.49 2.82
N GLY A 750 15.27 -23.39 3.45
CA GLY A 750 15.96 -24.56 4.01
C GLY A 750 15.10 -25.27 5.05
N PHE A 751 14.50 -24.49 5.96
CA PHE A 751 13.62 -24.99 7.01
C PHE A 751 12.35 -25.66 6.47
N ILE A 752 11.55 -24.95 5.65
CA ILE A 752 10.28 -25.49 5.11
C ILE A 752 10.51 -26.76 4.27
N SER A 753 11.59 -26.80 3.47
CA SER A 753 11.94 -27.98 2.67
C SER A 753 12.29 -29.18 3.56
N ALA A 754 12.98 -28.93 4.67
CA ALA A 754 13.36 -29.96 5.64
C ALA A 754 12.13 -30.48 6.41
N VAL A 755 11.26 -29.60 6.90
CA VAL A 755 9.97 -29.97 7.52
C VAL A 755 9.13 -30.82 6.56
N GLY A 756 9.02 -30.40 5.29
CA GLY A 756 8.34 -31.18 4.26
C GLY A 756 8.92 -32.59 4.08
N PHE A 757 10.25 -32.72 4.08
CA PHE A 757 10.91 -34.02 3.99
C PHE A 757 10.71 -34.89 5.25
N VAL A 758 10.87 -34.32 6.45
CA VAL A 758 10.66 -35.02 7.73
C VAL A 758 9.23 -35.55 7.82
N ILE A 759 8.22 -34.72 7.53
CA ILE A 759 6.81 -35.12 7.55
C ILE A 759 6.56 -36.24 6.53
N ALA A 760 7.12 -36.16 5.32
CA ALA A 760 6.97 -37.21 4.31
C ALA A 760 7.57 -38.56 4.78
N VAL A 761 8.73 -38.55 5.43
CA VAL A 761 9.34 -39.76 6.03
C VAL A 761 8.47 -40.31 7.16
N ASP A 762 7.98 -39.43 8.05
CA ASP A 762 7.19 -39.82 9.21
C ASP A 762 5.83 -40.44 8.84
N GLN A 763 5.24 -40.06 7.69
CA GLN A 763 4.00 -40.69 7.21
C GLN A 763 4.20 -42.02 6.48
N LEU A 764 5.39 -42.34 5.97
CA LEU A 764 5.63 -43.64 5.32
C LEU A 764 5.46 -44.83 6.27
N VAL A 765 5.71 -44.65 7.57
CA VAL A 765 5.55 -45.71 8.59
C VAL A 765 4.07 -46.14 8.73
N PRO A 766 3.10 -45.24 8.99
CA PRO A 766 1.67 -45.59 8.99
C PRO A 766 1.11 -45.92 7.60
N GLU A 767 1.62 -45.34 6.50
CA GLU A 767 1.21 -45.71 5.14
C GLU A 767 1.58 -47.16 4.78
N LEU A 768 2.66 -47.71 5.34
CA LEU A 768 3.08 -49.10 5.22
C LEU A 768 2.45 -50.03 6.29
N GLY A 769 1.74 -49.47 7.28
CA GLY A 769 1.18 -50.22 8.41
C GLY A 769 2.23 -50.78 9.37
N LEU A 770 3.38 -50.11 9.52
CA LEU A 770 4.50 -50.57 10.35
C LEU A 770 4.52 -49.98 11.77
N ASN A 771 3.42 -49.34 12.21
CA ASN A 771 3.31 -48.57 13.45
C ASN A 771 3.83 -49.32 14.70
N GLY A 772 3.19 -50.44 15.07
CA GLY A 772 3.57 -51.19 16.28
C GLY A 772 5.04 -51.63 16.27
N LEU A 773 5.55 -52.09 15.12
CA LEU A 773 6.96 -52.49 14.98
C LEU A 773 7.94 -51.31 15.10
N ALA A 774 7.52 -50.08 14.75
CA ALA A 774 8.32 -48.86 14.91
C ALA A 774 8.35 -48.37 16.36
N ASP A 775 7.29 -48.61 17.13
CA ASP A 775 7.23 -48.32 18.56
C ASP A 775 7.96 -49.40 19.39
N ASP A 776 7.78 -50.69 19.09
CA ASP A 776 8.51 -51.83 19.68
C ASP A 776 10.04 -51.67 19.57
N THR A 777 10.50 -51.05 18.48
CA THR A 777 11.93 -50.81 18.22
C THR A 777 12.41 -49.42 18.63
N GLY A 778 11.52 -48.56 19.15
CA GLY A 778 11.82 -47.17 19.52
C GLY A 778 12.16 -46.23 18.36
N VAL A 779 12.07 -46.68 17.11
CA VAL A 779 12.46 -45.90 15.93
C VAL A 779 11.42 -44.82 15.58
N SER A 780 10.20 -44.90 16.10
CA SER A 780 9.18 -43.84 15.96
C SER A 780 9.65 -42.46 16.45
N HIS A 781 10.67 -42.38 17.32
CA HIS A 781 11.30 -41.14 17.78
C HIS A 781 12.74 -40.91 17.25
N GLY A 782 13.25 -41.79 16.37
CA GLY A 782 14.58 -41.65 15.77
C GLY A 782 14.67 -40.52 14.74
N SER A 783 15.88 -40.26 14.22
CA SER A 783 16.05 -39.30 13.12
C SER A 783 15.32 -39.77 11.86
N SER A 784 15.07 -38.88 10.90
CA SER A 784 14.49 -39.30 9.61
C SER A 784 15.37 -40.33 8.88
N VAL A 785 16.69 -40.33 9.12
CA VAL A 785 17.61 -41.34 8.59
C VAL A 785 17.40 -42.70 9.26
N ASP A 786 17.16 -42.74 10.57
CA ASP A 786 16.85 -43.99 11.29
C ASP A 786 15.51 -44.57 10.86
N LYS A 787 14.49 -43.72 10.69
CA LYS A 787 13.17 -44.11 10.15
C LYS A 787 13.28 -44.65 8.73
N ILE A 788 14.02 -43.98 7.84
CA ILE A 788 14.31 -44.49 6.47
C ILE A 788 15.01 -45.85 6.54
N ARG A 789 16.00 -46.02 7.42
CA ARG A 789 16.74 -47.29 7.60
C ARG A 789 15.84 -48.41 8.10
N PHE A 790 14.95 -48.12 9.05
CA PHE A 790 13.94 -49.06 9.55
C PHE A 790 12.93 -49.46 8.46
N ILE A 791 12.45 -48.49 7.66
CA ILE A 791 11.56 -48.73 6.53
C ILE A 791 12.23 -49.67 5.53
N PHE A 792 13.45 -49.37 5.07
CA PHE A 792 14.16 -50.27 4.14
C PHE A 792 14.44 -51.65 4.73
N GLY A 793 14.71 -51.75 6.04
CA GLY A 793 14.89 -53.03 6.74
C GLY A 793 13.61 -53.87 6.85
N ASN A 794 12.44 -53.23 7.05
CA ASN A 794 11.18 -53.91 7.37
C ASN A 794 10.09 -53.79 6.28
N ALA A 795 10.38 -53.23 5.10
CA ALA A 795 9.42 -53.10 4.00
C ALA A 795 8.76 -54.44 3.59
N HIS A 796 9.46 -55.57 3.78
CA HIS A 796 8.95 -56.93 3.55
C HIS A 796 7.87 -57.38 4.55
N LYS A 797 7.62 -56.61 5.61
CA LYS A 797 6.57 -56.83 6.63
C LYS A 797 5.40 -55.86 6.51
N ALA A 798 5.36 -55.02 5.48
CA ALA A 798 4.32 -54.01 5.31
C ALA A 798 2.91 -54.64 5.17
N HIS A 799 1.92 -54.02 5.80
CA HIS A 799 0.55 -54.54 5.78
C HIS A 799 -0.13 -54.21 4.45
N MET A 800 -0.31 -55.21 3.59
CA MET A 800 -0.74 -55.01 2.19
C MET A 800 -2.10 -54.29 2.02
N PRO A 801 -3.15 -54.56 2.82
CA PRO A 801 -4.39 -53.77 2.78
C PRO A 801 -4.16 -52.30 3.11
N THR A 802 -3.37 -52.01 4.16
CA THR A 802 -3.00 -50.64 4.56
C THR A 802 -2.26 -49.92 3.44
N LEU A 803 -1.26 -50.56 2.83
CA LEU A 803 -0.46 -50.02 1.73
C LEU A 803 -1.28 -49.79 0.44
N ALA A 804 -2.25 -50.66 0.16
CA ALA A 804 -3.15 -50.47 -0.97
C ALA A 804 -4.08 -49.25 -0.75
N ILE A 805 -4.66 -49.12 0.45
CA ILE A 805 -5.57 -48.01 0.79
C ILE A 805 -4.81 -46.66 0.80
N SER A 806 -3.61 -46.60 1.39
CA SER A 806 -2.77 -45.39 1.39
C SER A 806 -2.33 -45.01 -0.02
N GLY A 807 -1.72 -45.95 -0.76
CA GLY A 807 -1.21 -45.71 -2.12
C GLY A 807 -2.29 -45.26 -3.10
N ILE A 808 -3.49 -45.87 -3.07
CA ILE A 808 -4.63 -45.45 -3.90
C ILE A 808 -5.12 -44.06 -3.46
N SER A 809 -5.24 -43.80 -2.16
CA SER A 809 -5.70 -42.50 -1.65
C SER A 809 -4.74 -41.37 -2.05
N PHE A 810 -3.42 -41.56 -1.86
CA PHE A 810 -2.40 -40.60 -2.28
C PHE A 810 -2.47 -40.33 -3.79
N LEU A 811 -2.56 -41.38 -4.60
CA LEU A 811 -2.67 -41.26 -6.06
C LEU A 811 -3.91 -40.47 -6.49
N VAL A 812 -5.08 -40.78 -5.93
CA VAL A 812 -6.34 -40.09 -6.25
C VAL A 812 -6.28 -38.61 -5.84
N ILE A 813 -5.80 -38.29 -4.63
CA ILE A 813 -5.64 -36.89 -4.18
C ILE A 813 -4.68 -36.13 -5.12
N MET A 814 -3.57 -36.75 -5.53
CA MET A 814 -2.59 -36.11 -6.44
C MET A 814 -3.12 -35.93 -7.87
N VAL A 815 -3.88 -36.90 -8.39
CA VAL A 815 -4.56 -36.78 -9.70
C VAL A 815 -5.61 -35.67 -9.65
N CYS A 816 -6.45 -35.60 -8.60
CA CYS A 816 -7.41 -34.51 -8.42
C CYS A 816 -6.71 -33.14 -8.33
N ARG A 817 -5.61 -33.02 -7.58
CA ARG A 817 -4.80 -31.79 -7.46
C ARG A 817 -4.25 -31.32 -8.81
N GLU A 818 -3.64 -32.20 -9.60
CA GLU A 818 -3.07 -31.82 -10.90
C GLU A 818 -4.16 -31.54 -11.95
N LEU A 819 -5.25 -32.32 -11.94
CA LEU A 819 -6.41 -32.07 -12.81
C LEU A 819 -7.03 -30.70 -12.52
N LYS A 820 -7.22 -30.34 -11.24
CA LYS A 820 -7.63 -28.99 -10.82
C LYS A 820 -6.67 -27.92 -11.35
N ARG A 821 -5.36 -28.07 -11.11
CA ARG A 821 -4.33 -27.10 -11.57
C ARG A 821 -4.35 -26.87 -13.09
N ARG A 822 -4.74 -27.89 -13.88
CA ARG A 822 -4.90 -27.78 -15.35
C ARG A 822 -6.25 -27.24 -15.79
N LEU A 823 -7.33 -27.48 -15.05
CA LEU A 823 -8.68 -27.03 -15.38
C LEU A 823 -9.02 -25.62 -14.86
N GLU A 824 -8.42 -25.19 -13.75
CA GLU A 824 -8.65 -23.89 -13.12
C GLU A 824 -8.55 -22.68 -14.10
N PRO A 825 -7.56 -22.57 -15.00
CA PRO A 825 -7.49 -21.48 -15.99
C PRO A 825 -8.63 -21.49 -17.02
N ARG A 826 -9.33 -22.62 -17.19
CA ARG A 826 -10.44 -22.80 -18.14
C ARG A 826 -11.82 -22.76 -17.47
N PHE A 827 -11.88 -23.17 -16.20
CA PHE A 827 -13.10 -23.28 -15.41
C PHE A 827 -12.83 -22.83 -13.95
N PRO A 828 -12.87 -21.51 -13.65
CA PRO A 828 -12.56 -21.00 -12.30
C PRO A 828 -13.41 -21.61 -11.16
N SER A 829 -14.61 -22.09 -11.47
CA SER A 829 -15.49 -22.79 -10.52
C SER A 829 -14.89 -24.07 -9.93
N VAL A 830 -13.91 -24.70 -10.59
CA VAL A 830 -13.27 -25.96 -10.16
C VAL A 830 -12.50 -25.81 -8.83
N VAL A 831 -12.08 -24.58 -8.50
CA VAL A 831 -11.41 -24.22 -7.23
C VAL A 831 -12.29 -24.53 -6.01
N PHE A 832 -13.62 -24.42 -6.14
CA PHE A 832 -14.58 -24.58 -5.04
C PHE A 832 -14.97 -26.04 -4.76
N ILE A 833 -14.43 -27.03 -5.49
CA ILE A 833 -14.77 -28.45 -5.30
C ILE A 833 -13.98 -29.01 -4.10
N PRO A 834 -14.62 -29.53 -3.04
CA PRO A 834 -13.92 -30.08 -1.87
C PRO A 834 -13.50 -31.54 -2.10
N ASP A 835 -12.61 -31.77 -3.07
CA ASP A 835 -12.10 -33.11 -3.43
C ASP A 835 -11.53 -33.91 -2.25
N ARG A 836 -10.76 -33.25 -1.36
CA ARG A 836 -10.24 -33.89 -0.13
C ARG A 836 -11.37 -34.39 0.79
N PHE A 837 -12.46 -33.63 0.91
CA PHE A 837 -13.64 -34.06 1.67
C PHE A 837 -14.25 -35.32 1.07
N LEU A 838 -14.43 -35.33 -0.25
CA LEU A 838 -15.06 -36.46 -0.95
C LEU A 838 -14.23 -37.74 -0.79
N ILE A 839 -12.90 -37.64 -0.81
CA ILE A 839 -11.99 -38.79 -0.63
C ILE A 839 -12.04 -39.30 0.82
N VAL A 840 -12.01 -38.41 1.82
CA VAL A 840 -12.13 -38.78 3.25
C VAL A 840 -13.51 -39.39 3.56
N ALA A 841 -14.60 -38.77 3.10
CA ALA A 841 -15.96 -39.28 3.33
C ALA A 841 -16.18 -40.63 2.62
N ALA A 842 -15.70 -40.77 1.37
CA ALA A 842 -15.77 -42.04 0.66
C ALA A 842 -14.95 -43.13 1.35
N SER A 843 -13.77 -42.83 1.91
CA SER A 843 -12.97 -43.84 2.61
C SER A 843 -13.60 -44.31 3.92
N ALA A 844 -14.25 -43.41 4.69
CA ALA A 844 -15.00 -43.80 5.88
C ALA A 844 -16.23 -44.66 5.55
N ILE A 845 -16.98 -44.28 4.51
CA ILE A 845 -18.13 -45.08 4.01
C ILE A 845 -17.67 -46.45 3.50
N LEU A 846 -16.56 -46.52 2.76
CA LEU A 846 -15.99 -47.79 2.29
C LEU A 846 -15.47 -48.64 3.44
N CYS A 847 -14.82 -48.04 4.46
CA CYS A 847 -14.41 -48.75 5.66
C CYS A 847 -15.60 -49.39 6.38
N ALA A 848 -16.67 -48.62 6.63
CA ALA A 848 -17.88 -49.11 7.28
C ALA A 848 -18.63 -50.19 6.46
N ARG A 849 -18.52 -50.17 5.12
CA ARG A 849 -19.19 -51.14 4.23
C ARG A 849 -18.38 -52.39 3.91
N LEU A 850 -17.05 -52.29 3.89
CA LEU A 850 -16.12 -53.38 3.56
C LEU A 850 -15.46 -53.98 4.81
N ARG A 851 -15.66 -53.38 5.98
CA ARG A 851 -15.11 -53.80 7.28
C ARG A 851 -13.58 -53.91 7.27
N TRP A 852 -12.92 -52.82 6.92
CA TRP A 852 -11.46 -52.74 6.94
C TRP A 852 -10.87 -52.85 8.35
N ASP A 853 -11.66 -52.52 9.38
CA ASP A 853 -11.40 -52.77 10.80
C ASP A 853 -11.13 -54.25 11.09
N GLU A 854 -11.94 -55.17 10.55
CA GLU A 854 -11.71 -56.62 10.69
C GLU A 854 -10.55 -57.13 9.82
N GLN A 855 -10.14 -56.36 8.81
CA GLN A 855 -9.02 -56.69 7.92
C GLN A 855 -7.67 -56.19 8.46
N GLY A 856 -7.60 -55.75 9.72
CA GLY A 856 -6.37 -55.28 10.36
C GLY A 856 -5.91 -53.91 9.90
N VAL A 857 -6.80 -53.07 9.36
CA VAL A 857 -6.48 -51.68 8.99
C VAL A 857 -6.76 -50.77 10.18
N ASP A 858 -5.74 -50.04 10.63
CA ASP A 858 -5.86 -49.02 11.68
C ASP A 858 -6.98 -48.00 11.36
N ILE A 859 -8.04 -47.98 12.16
CA ILE A 859 -9.07 -46.92 12.18
C ILE A 859 -8.83 -45.95 13.34
N LEU A 860 -9.54 -44.83 13.35
CA LEU A 860 -9.49 -43.86 14.44
C LEU A 860 -10.19 -44.37 15.72
N GLY A 861 -11.31 -45.07 15.58
CA GLY A 861 -12.08 -45.61 16.71
C GLY A 861 -12.88 -44.56 17.49
N GLU A 862 -13.24 -44.89 18.73
CA GLU A 862 -14.21 -44.12 19.52
C GLU A 862 -13.60 -42.87 20.17
N VAL A 863 -13.94 -41.68 19.66
CA VAL A 863 -13.39 -40.40 20.14
C VAL A 863 -14.15 -39.90 21.38
N LYS A 864 -13.77 -40.41 22.56
CA LYS A 864 -14.30 -39.97 23.87
C LYS A 864 -13.59 -38.75 24.46
N SER A 865 -14.31 -37.95 25.26
CA SER A 865 -13.74 -36.85 26.06
C SER A 865 -13.14 -37.39 27.36
N ALA A 866 -11.86 -37.08 27.63
CA ALA A 866 -11.12 -37.55 28.81
C ALA A 866 -11.72 -37.07 30.15
N THR A 867 -12.58 -36.05 30.13
CA THR A 867 -13.25 -35.47 31.31
C THR A 867 -14.74 -35.85 31.44
N GLY A 868 -15.27 -36.72 30.57
CA GLY A 868 -16.71 -37.07 30.51
C GLY A 868 -17.59 -35.96 29.93
N GLY A 869 -17.43 -34.72 30.40
CA GLY A 869 -17.99 -33.52 29.77
C GLY A 869 -17.18 -33.04 28.56
N LEU A 870 -17.85 -32.38 27.62
CA LEU A 870 -17.23 -31.59 26.55
C LEU A 870 -16.73 -30.24 27.10
N PHE A 871 -15.64 -29.71 26.54
CA PHE A 871 -15.10 -28.38 26.84
C PHE A 871 -14.86 -28.07 28.34
N ALA A 872 -14.43 -29.06 29.13
CA ALA A 872 -14.11 -28.86 30.55
C ALA A 872 -12.96 -27.85 30.73
N PHE A 873 -13.25 -26.68 31.31
CA PHE A 873 -12.27 -25.65 31.60
C PHE A 873 -11.30 -26.08 32.70
N ARG A 874 -9.99 -26.05 32.42
CA ARG A 874 -8.90 -26.31 33.38
C ARG A 874 -7.75 -25.35 33.12
N TRP A 875 -7.51 -24.44 34.06
CA TRP A 875 -6.39 -23.50 33.98
C TRP A 875 -5.03 -24.22 34.00
N PRO A 876 -4.12 -24.01 33.03
CA PRO A 876 -2.89 -24.80 32.91
C PRO A 876 -1.85 -24.54 34.00
N PHE A 877 -1.88 -23.39 34.68
CA PHE A 877 -0.89 -23.04 35.72
C PHE A 877 -1.41 -23.32 37.15
N GLN A 878 -1.97 -24.51 37.38
CA GLN A 878 -2.38 -24.96 38.71
C GLN A 878 -1.17 -25.44 39.53
N LEU A 879 -1.20 -25.20 40.85
CA LEU A 879 -0.11 -25.57 41.77
C LEU A 879 0.18 -27.07 41.80
N ALA A 880 -0.82 -27.93 41.56
CA ALA A 880 -0.65 -29.37 41.47
C ALA A 880 0.26 -29.79 40.29
N HIS A 881 0.17 -29.08 39.15
CA HIS A 881 0.87 -29.42 37.91
C HIS A 881 2.27 -28.81 37.78
N MET A 882 2.73 -28.07 38.82
CA MET A 882 4.03 -27.40 38.86
C MET A 882 5.23 -28.34 38.68
N ARG A 883 5.05 -29.66 38.89
CA ARG A 883 6.08 -30.68 38.60
C ARG A 883 6.32 -30.79 37.09
N HIS A 884 5.26 -31.08 36.32
CA HIS A 884 5.34 -31.18 34.85
C HIS A 884 5.75 -29.86 34.20
N ILE A 885 5.39 -28.71 34.77
CA ILE A 885 5.81 -27.37 34.28
C ILE A 885 7.34 -27.23 34.17
N ARG A 886 8.11 -27.78 35.12
CA ARG A 886 9.58 -27.71 35.07
C ARG A 886 10.12 -28.52 33.89
N ASP A 887 9.64 -29.76 33.77
CA ASP A 887 10.16 -30.75 32.82
C ASP A 887 9.68 -30.47 31.38
N ALA A 888 8.53 -29.79 31.25
CA ALA A 888 8.00 -29.26 30.00
C ALA A 888 8.66 -27.96 29.51
N MET A 889 9.45 -27.25 30.34
CA MET A 889 9.80 -25.84 30.10
C MET A 889 10.63 -25.61 28.83
N SER A 890 11.68 -26.41 28.62
CA SER A 890 12.56 -26.30 27.46
C SER A 890 11.81 -26.62 26.16
N THR A 891 11.03 -27.70 26.15
CA THR A 891 10.23 -28.11 24.99
C THR A 891 9.13 -27.10 24.69
N SER A 892 8.46 -26.55 25.70
CA SER A 892 7.45 -25.50 25.53
C SER A 892 8.04 -24.20 24.96
N PHE A 893 9.27 -23.84 25.34
CA PHE A 893 10.00 -22.72 24.74
C PHE A 893 10.36 -23.00 23.27
N LEU A 894 10.78 -24.22 22.93
CA LEU A 894 11.02 -24.61 21.53
C LEU A 894 9.74 -24.58 20.68
N ILE A 895 8.62 -25.08 21.22
CA ILE A 895 7.29 -25.02 20.58
C ILE A 895 6.87 -23.56 20.36
N ALA A 896 7.03 -22.68 21.35
CA ALA A 896 6.74 -21.25 21.24
C ALA A 896 7.58 -20.57 20.15
N LEU A 897 8.88 -20.87 20.11
CA LEU A 897 9.84 -20.30 19.17
C LEU A 897 9.55 -20.74 17.73
N LEU A 898 9.38 -22.06 17.52
CA LEU A 898 8.98 -22.66 16.25
C LEU A 898 7.64 -22.08 15.76
N GLY A 899 6.61 -22.14 16.61
CA GLY A 899 5.27 -21.71 16.28
C GLY A 899 5.16 -20.22 15.93
N PHE A 900 5.89 -19.35 16.66
CA PHE A 900 6.01 -17.94 16.29
C PHE A 900 6.63 -17.77 14.90
N PHE A 901 7.72 -18.46 14.61
CA PHE A 901 8.39 -18.35 13.31
C PHE A 901 7.53 -18.87 12.17
N GLU A 902 6.94 -20.06 12.26
CA GLU A 902 6.03 -20.55 11.21
C GLU A 902 4.86 -19.58 10.96
N SER A 903 4.27 -19.03 12.03
CA SER A 903 3.20 -18.04 11.91
C SER A 903 3.64 -16.78 11.19
N SER A 904 4.80 -16.20 11.55
CA SER A 904 5.29 -14.99 10.89
C SER A 904 5.67 -15.24 9.42
N VAL A 905 6.15 -16.44 9.12
CA VAL A 905 6.55 -16.89 7.79
C VAL A 905 5.34 -17.11 6.89
N ALA A 906 4.30 -17.76 7.42
CA ALA A 906 3.00 -17.86 6.77
C ALA A 906 2.42 -16.45 6.51
N ALA A 907 2.45 -15.55 7.50
CA ALA A 907 1.92 -14.19 7.34
C ALA A 907 2.67 -13.39 6.26
N LYS A 908 4.01 -13.45 6.25
CA LYS A 908 4.86 -12.81 5.23
C LYS A 908 4.66 -13.37 3.82
N SER A 909 4.50 -14.68 3.68
CA SER A 909 4.39 -15.37 2.38
C SER A 909 2.99 -15.30 1.77
N LEU A 910 1.95 -15.08 2.58
CA LEU A 910 0.62 -14.71 2.09
C LEU A 910 0.59 -13.26 1.59
N GLY A 911 1.40 -12.38 2.18
CA GLY A 911 1.46 -10.95 1.90
C GLY A 911 0.34 -10.17 2.59
N GLY A 912 0.45 -8.84 2.57
CA GLY A 912 -0.66 -7.95 2.93
C GLY A 912 -1.84 -8.16 1.99
N SER A 913 -3.06 -8.12 2.52
CA SER A 913 -4.28 -8.27 1.72
C SER A 913 -4.96 -6.91 1.56
N ASP A 914 -4.86 -6.32 0.37
CA ASP A 914 -5.50 -5.04 0.01
C ASP A 914 -7.04 -5.06 0.10
N THR A 915 -7.64 -6.20 0.44
CA THR A 915 -9.09 -6.37 0.65
C THR A 915 -9.64 -5.63 1.87
N ILE A 916 -8.80 -5.34 2.88
CA ILE A 916 -9.22 -4.73 4.15
C ILE A 916 -8.18 -3.69 4.59
N GLN A 917 -8.58 -2.42 4.63
CA GLN A 917 -7.68 -1.30 4.92
C GLN A 917 -7.28 -1.27 6.41
N GLY A 918 -6.05 -0.87 6.72
CA GLY A 918 -5.52 -0.80 8.09
C GLY A 918 -5.09 -2.14 8.72
N MET A 919 -5.19 -3.25 7.99
CA MET A 919 -4.70 -4.57 8.40
C MET A 919 -3.20 -4.75 8.07
N GLU A 920 -2.36 -3.88 8.62
CA GLU A 920 -0.90 -3.98 8.46
C GLU A 920 -0.32 -5.13 9.31
N LEU A 921 0.47 -6.00 8.67
CA LEU A 921 1.17 -7.10 9.33
C LEU A 921 2.20 -6.58 10.33
N SER A 922 2.12 -7.03 11.59
CA SER A 922 3.09 -6.66 12.62
C SER A 922 3.45 -7.86 13.49
N ALA A 923 4.72 -8.27 13.50
CA ALA A 923 5.20 -9.42 14.26
C ALA A 923 4.82 -9.35 15.76
N ASN A 924 4.86 -8.16 16.38
CA ASN A 924 4.45 -7.99 17.78
C ASN A 924 2.94 -8.22 18.00
N ARG A 925 2.09 -7.90 17.02
CA ARG A 925 0.64 -8.17 17.08
C ARG A 925 0.35 -9.65 16.85
N GLU A 926 1.05 -10.29 15.91
CA GLU A 926 0.99 -11.75 15.72
C GLU A 926 1.37 -12.49 17.01
N MET A 927 2.47 -12.11 17.68
CA MET A 927 2.88 -12.72 18.95
C MET A 927 1.81 -12.60 20.04
N ILE A 928 1.16 -11.43 20.18
CA ILE A 928 0.08 -11.24 21.14
C ILE A 928 -1.14 -12.09 20.75
N ALA A 929 -1.56 -12.08 19.48
CA ALA A 929 -2.71 -12.85 19.00
C ALA A 929 -2.52 -14.36 19.19
N LEU A 930 -1.37 -14.90 18.80
CA LEU A 930 -1.01 -16.31 18.92
C LEU A 930 -0.82 -16.72 20.39
N GLY A 931 -0.20 -15.85 21.20
CA GLY A 931 0.01 -16.10 22.62
C GLY A 931 -1.30 -16.17 23.40
N VAL A 932 -2.23 -15.23 23.15
CA VAL A 932 -3.58 -15.25 23.75
C VAL A 932 -4.40 -16.43 23.23
N ALA A 933 -4.34 -16.74 21.92
CA ALA A 933 -5.04 -17.90 21.35
C ALA A 933 -4.59 -19.22 22.00
N ASN A 934 -3.29 -19.43 22.18
CA ASN A 934 -2.75 -20.62 22.82
C ASN A 934 -3.03 -20.67 24.32
N LEU A 935 -3.00 -19.54 25.04
CA LEU A 935 -3.35 -19.48 26.46
C LEU A 935 -4.84 -19.83 26.72
N ILE A 936 -5.73 -19.41 25.81
CA ILE A 936 -7.16 -19.75 25.87
C ILE A 936 -7.37 -21.23 25.49
N GLY A 937 -6.81 -21.72 24.37
CA GLY A 937 -6.91 -23.13 23.98
C GLY A 937 -6.34 -24.10 25.02
N ALA A 938 -5.21 -23.75 25.64
CA ALA A 938 -4.62 -24.47 26.75
C ALA A 938 -5.56 -24.62 27.96
N SER A 939 -6.42 -23.63 28.20
CA SER A 939 -7.43 -23.66 29.27
C SER A 939 -8.57 -24.66 29.00
N PHE A 940 -8.64 -25.21 27.79
CA PHE A 940 -9.49 -26.34 27.40
C PHE A 940 -8.67 -27.59 27.02
N MET A 941 -7.41 -27.66 27.48
CA MET A 941 -6.47 -28.76 27.22
C MET A 941 -6.24 -29.02 25.72
N SER A 942 -6.27 -28.00 24.86
CA SER A 942 -6.04 -28.20 23.42
C SER A 942 -4.56 -28.42 23.09
N LEU A 943 -4.29 -28.99 21.90
CA LEU A 943 -2.94 -28.93 21.32
C LEU A 943 -2.47 -27.49 21.11
N PRO A 944 -1.14 -27.22 21.16
CA PRO A 944 -0.56 -25.96 20.75
C PRO A 944 -0.78 -25.72 19.26
N ALA A 945 -1.15 -24.50 18.90
CA ALA A 945 -1.67 -24.17 17.58
C ALA A 945 -1.17 -22.81 17.07
N PHE A 946 -0.43 -22.84 15.96
CA PHE A 946 0.33 -21.73 15.39
C PHE A 946 0.17 -21.67 13.88
N GLY A 947 0.16 -20.48 13.29
CA GLY A 947 -0.15 -20.22 11.88
C GLY A 947 0.72 -21.02 10.88
N GLY A 948 0.13 -22.01 10.21
CA GLY A 948 0.82 -22.86 9.25
C GLY A 948 0.74 -22.32 7.82
N TYR A 949 1.85 -22.35 7.08
CA TYR A 949 1.91 -21.86 5.70
C TYR A 949 0.98 -22.65 4.77
N GLY A 950 1.11 -23.98 4.74
CA GLY A 950 0.36 -24.84 3.81
C GLY A 950 -1.15 -24.64 3.90
N ARG A 951 -1.72 -24.59 5.11
CA ARG A 951 -3.15 -24.39 5.30
C ARG A 951 -3.64 -23.00 4.91
N SER A 952 -2.91 -21.96 5.31
CA SER A 952 -3.28 -20.58 4.99
C SER A 952 -3.11 -20.28 3.49
N LYS A 953 -2.16 -20.95 2.81
CA LYS A 953 -2.04 -20.96 1.36
C LYS A 953 -3.27 -21.58 0.69
N VAL A 954 -3.77 -22.72 1.19
CA VAL A 954 -5.02 -23.30 0.65
C VAL A 954 -6.21 -22.39 0.94
N ASN A 955 -6.29 -21.78 2.14
CA ASN A 955 -7.33 -20.81 2.47
C ASN A 955 -7.37 -19.64 1.46
N LYS A 956 -6.19 -19.09 1.13
CA LYS A 956 -6.04 -18.07 0.09
C LYS A 956 -6.45 -18.58 -1.31
N SER A 957 -6.04 -19.80 -1.70
CA SER A 957 -6.38 -20.33 -3.03
C SER A 957 -7.85 -20.68 -3.20
N THR A 958 -8.54 -21.15 -2.15
CA THR A 958 -9.96 -21.53 -2.22
C THR A 958 -10.91 -20.32 -2.12
N GLY A 959 -10.36 -19.11 -2.01
CA GLY A 959 -11.11 -17.85 -2.09
C GLY A 959 -11.36 -17.15 -0.76
N GLY A 960 -10.71 -17.58 0.33
CA GLY A 960 -10.72 -16.86 1.60
C GLY A 960 -10.07 -15.48 1.48
N LYS A 961 -10.76 -14.45 1.95
CA LYS A 961 -10.40 -13.02 1.81
C LYS A 961 -10.46 -12.24 3.12
N SER A 962 -11.02 -12.81 4.18
CA SER A 962 -11.14 -12.18 5.50
C SER A 962 -10.96 -13.16 6.67
N PRO A 963 -10.76 -12.65 7.90
CA PRO A 963 -10.68 -13.49 9.10
C PRO A 963 -11.97 -14.28 9.39
N MET A 964 -13.08 -13.94 8.74
CA MET A 964 -14.34 -14.71 8.81
C MET A 964 -14.15 -16.16 8.36
N SER A 965 -13.18 -16.45 7.48
CA SER A 965 -12.80 -17.83 7.13
C SER A 965 -12.34 -18.66 8.35
N SER A 966 -11.62 -18.05 9.29
CA SER A 966 -11.21 -18.69 10.55
C SER A 966 -12.35 -18.77 11.58
N ILE A 967 -13.33 -17.85 11.55
CA ILE A 967 -14.55 -17.96 12.36
C ILE A 967 -15.45 -19.10 11.87
N PHE A 968 -15.65 -19.23 10.55
CA PHE A 968 -16.39 -20.36 9.99
C PHE A 968 -15.68 -21.68 10.25
N LEU A 969 -14.35 -21.73 10.20
CA LEU A 969 -13.60 -22.94 10.56
C LEU A 969 -13.85 -23.35 12.02
N SER A 970 -13.83 -22.39 12.96
CA SER A 970 -14.18 -22.63 14.37
C SER A 970 -15.61 -23.16 14.52
N LEU A 971 -16.59 -22.53 13.87
CA LEU A 971 -18.00 -22.97 13.92
C LEU A 971 -18.20 -24.37 13.33
N ILE A 972 -17.57 -24.68 12.19
CA ILE A 972 -17.62 -26.01 11.57
C ILE A 972 -16.92 -27.05 12.46
N SER A 973 -15.86 -26.67 13.19
CA SER A 973 -15.18 -27.54 14.17
C SER A 973 -16.09 -27.87 15.35
N LEU A 974 -16.78 -26.87 15.89
CA LEU A 974 -17.76 -27.04 16.97
C LEU A 974 -18.92 -27.95 16.54
N LEU A 975 -19.52 -27.69 15.37
CA LEU A 975 -20.55 -28.55 14.78
C LEU A 975 -20.05 -29.98 14.53
N SER A 976 -18.79 -30.15 14.14
CA SER A 976 -18.19 -31.47 13.93
C SER A 976 -18.04 -32.25 15.25
N ILE A 977 -17.65 -31.60 16.34
CA ILE A 977 -17.58 -32.21 17.68
C ILE A 977 -18.98 -32.60 18.18
N LEU A 978 -19.99 -31.77 17.93
CA LEU A 978 -21.35 -32.00 18.43
C LEU A 978 -22.14 -33.04 17.63
N PHE A 979 -21.94 -33.13 16.30
CA PHE A 979 -22.80 -33.93 15.42
C PHE A 979 -22.07 -34.96 14.55
N LEU A 980 -20.81 -34.74 14.15
CA LEU A 980 -20.08 -35.63 13.22
C LEU A 980 -19.09 -36.57 13.94
N LEU A 981 -18.83 -36.37 15.22
CA LEU A 981 -17.88 -37.15 16.01
C LEU A 981 -18.10 -38.68 15.97
N PRO A 982 -19.35 -39.20 15.96
CA PRO A 982 -19.60 -40.64 15.79
C PRO A 982 -19.19 -41.18 14.40
N GLU A 983 -19.39 -40.40 13.34
CA GLU A 983 -19.08 -40.78 11.95
C GLU A 983 -17.56 -40.90 11.72
N PHE A 984 -16.74 -40.25 12.55
CA PHE A 984 -15.29 -40.38 12.51
C PHE A 984 -14.76 -41.72 13.06
N TYR A 985 -15.61 -42.61 13.60
CA TYR A 985 -15.19 -43.92 14.09
C TYR A 985 -14.51 -44.77 13.01
N TYR A 986 -15.15 -44.90 11.84
CA TYR A 986 -14.69 -45.70 10.70
C TYR A 986 -13.65 -44.98 9.82
N LEU A 987 -12.98 -43.95 10.34
CA LEU A 987 -12.01 -43.15 9.59
C LEU A 987 -10.65 -43.88 9.54
N PRO A 988 -10.15 -44.35 8.38
CA PRO A 988 -8.92 -45.14 8.33
C PRO A 988 -7.68 -44.25 8.49
N LYS A 989 -6.80 -44.55 9.45
CA LYS A 989 -5.53 -43.82 9.66
C LYS A 989 -4.65 -43.74 8.41
N PRO A 990 -4.51 -44.78 7.55
CA PRO A 990 -3.63 -44.70 6.37
C PRO A 990 -4.03 -43.60 5.39
N VAL A 991 -5.34 -43.31 5.27
CA VAL A 991 -5.86 -42.22 4.42
C VAL A 991 -5.47 -40.85 4.99
N LEU A 992 -5.47 -40.71 6.33
CA LEU A 992 -5.03 -39.49 7.01
C LEU A 992 -3.53 -39.24 6.79
N SER A 993 -2.71 -40.28 6.83
CA SER A 993 -1.27 -40.17 6.53
C SER A 993 -1.01 -39.80 5.08
N SER A 994 -1.67 -40.45 4.11
CA SER A 994 -1.59 -40.06 2.68
C SER A 994 -1.99 -38.61 2.42
N MET A 995 -2.99 -38.12 3.15
CA MET A 995 -3.44 -36.73 3.07
C MET A 995 -2.43 -35.75 3.68
N ILE A 996 -1.71 -36.13 4.74
CA ILE A 996 -0.57 -35.38 5.30
C ILE A 996 0.62 -35.40 4.31
N SER A 997 0.93 -36.54 3.69
CA SER A 997 1.98 -36.69 2.68
C SER A 997 1.80 -35.77 1.45
N VAL A 998 0.54 -35.54 1.02
CA VAL A 998 0.25 -34.56 -0.06
C VAL A 998 0.53 -33.11 0.39
N VAL A 999 0.32 -32.78 1.67
CA VAL A 999 0.70 -31.47 2.22
C VAL A 999 2.22 -31.36 2.32
N ALA A 1000 2.91 -32.40 2.78
CA ALA A 1000 4.37 -32.47 2.81
C ALA A 1000 5.00 -32.23 1.42
N TRP A 1001 4.49 -32.90 0.38
CA TRP A 1001 4.89 -32.66 -1.02
C TRP A 1001 4.69 -31.19 -1.45
N SER A 1002 3.63 -30.52 -0.99
CA SER A 1002 3.37 -29.10 -1.32
C SER A 1002 4.37 -28.11 -0.70
N LEU A 1003 5.09 -28.50 0.36
CA LEU A 1003 6.18 -27.73 0.95
C LEU A 1003 7.50 -27.91 0.19
N ILE A 1004 7.76 -29.13 -0.31
CA ILE A 1004 8.97 -29.48 -1.07
C ILE A 1004 8.93 -28.88 -2.49
N GLU A 1005 7.76 -28.81 -3.13
CA GLU A 1005 7.58 -28.33 -4.53
C GLU A 1005 8.14 -26.91 -4.78
N GLU A 1006 8.28 -26.07 -3.75
CA GLU A 1006 8.78 -24.69 -3.89
C GLU A 1006 10.30 -24.54 -3.83
N ALA A 1007 11.03 -25.53 -3.29
CA ALA A 1007 12.47 -25.44 -3.07
C ALA A 1007 13.30 -25.27 -4.36
N PRO A 1008 13.03 -26.01 -5.46
CA PRO A 1008 13.89 -25.97 -6.66
C PRO A 1008 13.95 -24.59 -7.34
N HIS A 1009 12.85 -23.82 -7.29
CA HIS A 1009 12.81 -22.47 -7.87
C HIS A 1009 13.83 -21.56 -7.18
N ASP A 1010 13.78 -21.47 -5.86
CA ASP A 1010 14.63 -20.55 -5.10
C ASP A 1010 16.10 -21.01 -5.09
N ILE A 1011 16.36 -22.33 -5.10
CA ILE A 1011 17.70 -22.89 -5.37
C ILE A 1011 18.22 -22.40 -6.73
N SER A 1012 17.41 -22.51 -7.79
CA SER A 1012 17.83 -22.08 -9.14
C SER A 1012 18.11 -20.57 -9.21
N PHE A 1013 17.38 -19.77 -8.43
CA PHE A 1013 17.62 -18.33 -8.29
C PHE A 1013 18.96 -18.05 -7.60
N PHE A 1014 19.23 -18.65 -6.43
CA PHE A 1014 20.48 -18.42 -5.71
C PHE A 1014 21.71 -18.94 -6.48
N VAL A 1015 21.60 -20.07 -7.19
CA VAL A 1015 22.65 -20.55 -8.11
C VAL A 1015 22.89 -19.52 -9.23
N ARG A 1016 21.83 -19.00 -9.86
CA ARG A 1016 21.93 -18.01 -10.95
C ARG A 1016 22.65 -16.72 -10.52
N ILE A 1017 22.43 -16.25 -9.29
CA ILE A 1017 23.11 -15.05 -8.74
C ILE A 1017 24.43 -15.35 -8.00
N ARG A 1018 24.91 -16.61 -8.01
CA ARG A 1018 26.12 -17.07 -7.28
C ARG A 1018 26.05 -16.82 -5.76
N GLY A 1019 24.85 -16.93 -5.18
CA GLY A 1019 24.55 -16.78 -3.75
C GLY A 1019 24.98 -17.98 -2.90
N TRP A 1020 26.29 -18.24 -2.86
CA TRP A 1020 26.84 -19.44 -2.22
C TRP A 1020 26.66 -19.48 -0.70
N LYS A 1021 26.57 -18.33 -0.01
CA LYS A 1021 26.39 -18.27 1.45
C LYS A 1021 24.96 -18.63 1.84
N GLU A 1022 24.04 -18.17 1.00
CA GLU A 1022 22.60 -18.37 1.10
C GLU A 1022 22.25 -19.85 0.85
N LEU A 1023 22.85 -20.43 -0.20
CA LEU A 1023 22.79 -21.88 -0.46
C LEU A 1023 23.42 -22.72 0.66
N LEU A 1024 24.58 -22.31 1.19
CA LEU A 1024 25.24 -23.02 2.29
C LEU A 1024 24.41 -22.99 3.59
N LEU A 1025 23.85 -21.83 3.96
CA LEU A 1025 22.94 -21.70 5.10
C LEU A 1025 21.72 -22.62 4.94
N MET A 1026 21.08 -22.57 3.77
CA MET A 1026 19.92 -23.40 3.42
C MET A 1026 20.25 -24.90 3.49
N ALA A 1027 21.41 -25.32 2.98
CA ALA A 1027 21.87 -26.71 3.02
C ALA A 1027 22.22 -27.18 4.45
N ILE A 1028 22.87 -26.33 5.27
CA ILE A 1028 23.17 -26.66 6.68
C ILE A 1028 21.88 -26.92 7.45
N ILE A 1029 20.86 -26.07 7.31
CA ILE A 1029 19.56 -26.23 7.96
C ILE A 1029 18.87 -27.53 7.51
N PHE A 1030 18.86 -27.79 6.20
CA PHE A 1030 18.24 -28.98 5.63
C PHE A 1030 18.90 -30.28 6.12
N LEU A 1031 20.23 -30.36 6.04
CA LEU A 1031 20.98 -31.54 6.48
C LEU A 1031 20.89 -31.76 7.99
N SER A 1032 21.10 -30.71 8.81
CA SER A 1032 21.06 -30.86 10.28
C SER A 1032 19.66 -31.23 10.81
N THR A 1033 18.59 -30.79 10.13
CA THR A 1033 17.21 -31.20 10.43
C THR A 1033 16.99 -32.69 10.18
N ILE A 1034 17.48 -33.22 9.05
CA ILE A 1034 17.25 -34.60 8.61
C ILE A 1034 18.13 -35.61 9.38
N PHE A 1035 19.40 -35.27 9.60
CA PHE A 1035 20.39 -36.18 10.21
C PHE A 1035 20.39 -36.16 11.75
N TYR A 1036 19.84 -35.13 12.39
CA TYR A 1036 19.84 -35.00 13.86
C TYR A 1036 18.45 -34.68 14.40
N SER A 1037 18.01 -33.43 14.30
CA SER A 1037 16.68 -33.02 14.77
C SER A 1037 16.27 -31.65 14.23
N LEU A 1038 14.95 -31.44 14.15
CA LEU A 1038 14.35 -30.16 13.79
C LEU A 1038 14.82 -29.01 14.69
N ALA A 1039 14.90 -29.24 16.00
CA ALA A 1039 15.36 -28.24 16.96
C ALA A 1039 16.82 -27.81 16.70
N LEU A 1040 17.71 -28.73 16.33
CA LEU A 1040 19.10 -28.40 15.99
C LEU A 1040 19.18 -27.59 14.70
N GLY A 1041 18.40 -27.95 13.66
CA GLY A 1041 18.37 -27.22 12.40
C GLY A 1041 17.91 -25.77 12.55
N ILE A 1042 16.90 -25.53 13.39
CA ILE A 1042 16.44 -24.17 13.78
C ILE A 1042 17.56 -23.42 14.51
N ALA A 1043 18.13 -24.03 15.56
CA ALA A 1043 19.15 -23.40 16.40
C ALA A 1043 20.41 -23.01 15.60
N LEU A 1044 20.90 -23.90 14.72
CA LEU A 1044 22.02 -23.62 13.82
C LEU A 1044 21.67 -22.53 12.80
N GLY A 1045 20.51 -22.62 12.15
CA GLY A 1045 20.10 -21.63 11.15
C GLY A 1045 19.95 -20.22 11.71
N ILE A 1046 19.40 -20.08 12.92
CA ILE A 1046 19.27 -18.78 13.61
C ILE A 1046 20.64 -18.31 14.12
N GLY A 1047 21.43 -19.19 14.74
CA GLY A 1047 22.76 -18.86 15.23
C GLY A 1047 23.67 -18.35 14.12
N ILE A 1048 23.69 -19.03 12.97
CA ILE A 1048 24.44 -18.60 11.79
C ILE A 1048 23.88 -17.29 11.21
N SER A 1049 22.55 -17.12 11.14
CA SER A 1049 21.94 -15.87 10.66
C SER A 1049 22.28 -14.67 11.55
N LEU A 1050 22.22 -14.83 12.88
CA LEU A 1050 22.65 -13.81 13.84
C LEU A 1050 24.15 -13.51 13.71
N LEU A 1051 25.00 -14.53 13.63
CA LEU A 1051 26.46 -14.36 13.47
C LEU A 1051 26.80 -13.66 12.15
N LEU A 1052 26.06 -13.91 11.06
CA LEU A 1052 26.23 -13.21 9.78
C LEU A 1052 25.81 -11.73 9.87
N VAL A 1053 24.70 -11.42 10.56
CA VAL A 1053 24.27 -10.03 10.82
C VAL A 1053 25.29 -9.30 11.70
N ILE A 1054 25.73 -9.92 12.81
CA ILE A 1054 26.75 -9.36 13.70
C ILE A 1054 28.04 -9.09 12.93
N LYS A 1055 28.58 -10.08 12.21
CA LYS A 1055 29.79 -9.96 11.37
C LYS A 1055 29.69 -8.89 10.27
N HIS A 1056 28.48 -8.54 9.84
CA HIS A 1056 28.25 -7.45 8.92
C HIS A 1056 28.22 -6.09 9.65
N SER A 1057 27.51 -6.01 10.78
CA SER A 1057 27.40 -4.79 11.61
C SER A 1057 28.69 -4.40 12.35
N THR A 1058 29.64 -5.33 12.56
CA THR A 1058 30.93 -5.03 13.21
C THR A 1058 31.99 -4.47 12.25
N ARG A 1059 31.72 -4.39 10.93
CA ARG A 1059 32.71 -4.01 9.91
C ARG A 1059 32.54 -2.55 9.47
N PRO A 1060 33.35 -1.60 9.97
CA PRO A 1060 33.20 -0.19 9.66
C PRO A 1060 33.45 0.12 8.17
N ARG A 1061 32.43 0.66 7.50
CA ARG A 1061 32.44 0.94 6.05
C ARG A 1061 33.11 2.28 5.69
N ILE A 1062 34.31 2.52 6.22
CA ILE A 1062 35.11 3.72 5.90
C ILE A 1062 35.40 3.78 4.39
N GLN A 1063 35.39 4.98 3.80
CA GLN A 1063 35.82 5.25 2.42
C GLN A 1063 36.91 6.34 2.40
N ILE A 1064 37.92 6.22 1.53
CA ILE A 1064 38.85 7.32 1.22
C ILE A 1064 38.26 8.15 0.09
N LEU A 1065 38.23 9.47 0.22
CA LEU A 1065 37.80 10.36 -0.85
C LEU A 1065 38.98 10.95 -1.63
N GLY A 1066 38.95 10.82 -2.95
CA GLY A 1066 39.80 11.53 -3.90
C GLY A 1066 39.00 12.56 -4.71
N ARG A 1067 39.65 13.61 -5.20
CA ARG A 1067 39.02 14.65 -6.03
C ARG A 1067 38.98 14.20 -7.49
N ILE A 1068 37.86 14.43 -8.18
CA ILE A 1068 37.77 14.22 -9.64
C ILE A 1068 38.50 15.39 -10.34
N PRO A 1069 39.50 15.13 -11.21
CA PRO A 1069 40.29 16.18 -11.86
C PRO A 1069 39.45 17.31 -12.47
N GLY A 1070 39.88 18.55 -12.25
CA GLY A 1070 39.19 19.75 -12.74
C GLY A 1070 37.82 20.05 -12.10
N THR A 1071 37.42 19.36 -11.02
CA THR A 1071 36.15 19.61 -10.32
C THR A 1071 36.29 19.56 -8.80
N ASN A 1072 35.33 20.15 -8.08
CA ASN A 1072 35.26 20.07 -6.61
C ASN A 1072 34.42 18.86 -6.13
N ARG A 1073 34.30 17.80 -6.95
CA ARG A 1073 33.59 16.57 -6.59
C ARG A 1073 34.55 15.53 -6.03
N PHE A 1074 34.10 14.84 -4.99
CA PHE A 1074 34.87 13.84 -4.26
C PHE A 1074 34.20 12.46 -4.38
N GLU A 1075 34.95 11.48 -4.87
CA GLU A 1075 34.51 10.08 -5.06
C GLU A 1075 35.40 9.10 -4.28
N ASN A 1076 34.93 7.86 -4.10
CA ASN A 1076 35.65 6.84 -3.34
C ASN A 1076 36.86 6.32 -4.15
N ALA A 1077 38.06 6.63 -3.65
CA ALA A 1077 39.32 6.29 -4.31
C ALA A 1077 39.56 4.79 -4.46
N GLU A 1078 38.95 3.96 -3.62
CA GLU A 1078 39.13 2.51 -3.65
C GLU A 1078 38.29 1.80 -4.73
N SER A 1079 37.18 2.40 -5.17
CA SER A 1079 36.27 1.76 -6.14
C SER A 1079 36.48 2.19 -7.59
N ASP A 1080 37.10 3.35 -7.84
CA ASP A 1080 37.15 3.97 -9.18
C ASP A 1080 38.60 4.29 -9.60
N GLN A 1081 39.53 3.36 -9.32
CA GLN A 1081 40.98 3.49 -9.61
C GLN A 1081 41.31 3.84 -11.08
N GLN A 1082 40.39 3.57 -12.02
CA GLN A 1082 40.56 3.88 -13.44
C GLN A 1082 40.30 5.37 -13.79
N ARG A 1083 39.73 6.19 -12.89
CA ARG A 1083 39.41 7.60 -13.17
C ARG A 1083 40.56 8.60 -12.99
N GLY A 1084 41.72 8.16 -12.51
CA GLY A 1084 42.86 9.06 -12.27
C GLY A 1084 42.57 10.14 -11.22
N LEU A 1085 41.92 9.77 -10.11
CA LEU A 1085 41.52 10.68 -9.04
C LEU A 1085 42.74 11.39 -8.41
N GLU A 1086 42.60 12.69 -8.19
CA GLU A 1086 43.58 13.53 -7.51
C GLU A 1086 43.52 13.30 -6.00
N PHE A 1087 44.65 12.90 -5.41
CA PHE A 1087 44.86 12.96 -3.96
C PHE A 1087 45.46 14.31 -3.59
N ILE A 1088 44.90 14.96 -2.58
CA ILE A 1088 45.42 16.24 -2.10
C ILE A 1088 46.61 15.98 -1.18
N GLU A 1089 47.75 16.59 -1.51
CA GLU A 1089 48.99 16.43 -0.76
C GLU A 1089 48.84 16.92 0.69
N GLY A 1090 49.50 16.24 1.62
CA GLY A 1090 49.40 16.51 3.06
C GLY A 1090 48.04 16.20 3.71
N CYS A 1091 47.01 15.82 2.94
CA CYS A 1091 45.65 15.61 3.43
C CYS A 1091 45.14 14.16 3.26
N LEU A 1092 44.35 13.70 4.22
CA LEU A 1092 43.60 12.44 4.13
C LEU A 1092 42.12 12.70 4.39
N ILE A 1093 41.28 12.51 3.37
CA ILE A 1093 39.84 12.73 3.44
C ILE A 1093 39.14 11.39 3.65
N VAL A 1094 38.41 11.26 4.75
CA VAL A 1094 37.88 10.00 5.27
C VAL A 1094 36.38 10.12 5.50
N LYS A 1095 35.59 9.31 4.78
CA LYS A 1095 34.13 9.29 4.90
C LYS A 1095 33.65 8.15 5.78
N ILE A 1096 32.73 8.48 6.69
CA ILE A 1096 32.06 7.54 7.59
C ILE A 1096 30.55 7.54 7.22
N PRO A 1097 30.10 6.59 6.37
CA PRO A 1097 28.76 6.60 5.78
C PRO A 1097 27.68 5.93 6.67
N GLU A 1098 27.95 5.68 7.95
CA GLU A 1098 27.12 4.84 8.82
C GLU A 1098 27.21 5.24 10.31
N PRO A 1099 26.27 4.78 11.16
CA PRO A 1099 26.32 4.98 12.62
C PRO A 1099 27.59 4.40 13.26
N LEU A 1100 28.07 5.06 14.31
CA LEU A 1100 29.21 4.62 15.10
C LEU A 1100 28.75 4.00 16.42
N THR A 1101 29.03 2.70 16.60
CA THR A 1101 28.57 1.90 17.74
C THR A 1101 29.71 1.06 18.31
N PHE A 1102 29.55 0.57 19.54
CA PHE A 1102 30.50 -0.36 20.17
C PHE A 1102 30.89 -1.56 19.29
N ALA A 1103 30.02 -1.95 18.34
CA ALA A 1103 30.25 -3.08 17.44
C ALA A 1103 31.23 -2.79 16.30
N ASN A 1104 31.23 -1.58 15.71
CA ASN A 1104 32.09 -1.23 14.57
C ASN A 1104 33.28 -0.31 14.93
N THR A 1105 33.24 0.43 16.05
CA THR A 1105 34.32 1.38 16.39
C THR A 1105 35.65 0.70 16.75
N GLY A 1106 35.63 -0.53 17.25
CA GLY A 1106 36.86 -1.29 17.53
C GLY A 1106 37.75 -1.53 16.30
N GLU A 1107 37.15 -1.86 15.14
CA GLU A 1107 37.91 -2.03 13.88
C GLU A 1107 38.24 -0.67 13.23
N LEU A 1108 37.53 0.42 13.57
CA LEU A 1108 37.71 1.77 12.99
C LEU A 1108 39.15 2.26 13.17
N LYS A 1109 39.67 2.20 14.41
CA LYS A 1109 41.04 2.60 14.77
C LYS A 1109 42.10 1.80 13.99
N ALA A 1110 41.84 0.51 13.76
CA ALA A 1110 42.73 -0.37 13.01
C ALA A 1110 42.66 -0.14 11.48
N ARG A 1111 41.49 0.22 10.95
CA ARG A 1111 41.35 0.62 9.53
C ARG A 1111 42.03 1.94 9.25
N LEU A 1112 41.74 3.00 10.02
CA LEU A 1112 42.37 4.32 9.85
C LEU A 1112 43.90 4.21 9.81
N ARG A 1113 44.51 3.40 10.68
CA ARG A 1113 45.95 3.14 10.67
C ARG A 1113 46.46 2.45 9.39
N ARG A 1114 45.67 1.59 8.72
CA ARG A 1114 46.02 1.06 7.38
C ARG A 1114 45.94 2.15 6.31
N LEU A 1115 44.91 3.00 6.35
CA LEU A 1115 44.77 4.12 5.41
C LEU A 1115 45.94 5.11 5.55
N GLU A 1116 46.37 5.42 6.78
CA GLU A 1116 47.54 6.26 7.06
C GLU A 1116 48.84 5.71 6.47
N LEU A 1117 49.08 4.39 6.57
CA LEU A 1117 50.34 3.76 6.17
C LEU A 1117 50.42 3.45 4.68
N TYR A 1118 49.30 3.04 4.08
CA TYR A 1118 49.27 2.42 2.75
C TYR A 1118 48.36 3.15 1.75
N GLY A 1119 47.49 4.06 2.19
CA GLY A 1119 46.53 4.74 1.31
C GLY A 1119 45.34 3.89 0.84
N THR A 1120 45.18 2.65 1.35
CA THR A 1120 44.01 1.79 1.10
C THR A 1120 43.81 0.79 2.25
N GLY A 1121 42.57 0.37 2.47
CA GLY A 1121 42.19 -0.63 3.47
C GLY A 1121 42.55 -2.08 3.10
N ASP A 1122 42.78 -2.35 1.82
CA ASP A 1122 43.07 -3.68 1.24
C ASP A 1122 44.57 -4.04 1.22
N ALA A 1123 45.45 -3.08 1.56
CA ALA A 1123 46.89 -3.32 1.65
C ALA A 1123 47.22 -4.38 2.73
N HIS A 1124 48.02 -5.38 2.34
CA HIS A 1124 48.41 -6.47 3.23
C HIS A 1124 49.26 -5.96 4.41
N PRO A 1125 48.95 -6.33 5.68
CA PRO A 1125 49.62 -5.73 6.86
C PRO A 1125 51.14 -5.91 6.96
N ALA A 1126 51.72 -6.84 6.19
CA ALA A 1126 53.18 -7.07 6.14
C ALA A 1126 53.93 -6.18 5.13
N LEU A 1127 53.24 -5.30 4.40
CA LEU A 1127 53.90 -4.32 3.53
C LEU A 1127 54.68 -3.27 4.38
N PRO A 1128 55.83 -2.77 3.91
CA PRO A 1128 56.42 -1.56 4.48
C PRO A 1128 55.50 -0.35 4.22
N ARG A 1129 55.64 0.70 5.04
CA ARG A 1129 54.88 1.95 4.89
C ARG A 1129 55.12 2.58 3.51
N ILE A 1130 54.04 3.02 2.85
CA ILE A 1130 54.06 3.58 1.49
C ILE A 1130 53.87 5.11 1.49
N ARG A 1131 52.91 5.64 2.27
CA ARG A 1131 52.72 7.12 2.42
C ARG A 1131 53.81 7.70 3.32
N SER A 1132 54.31 8.91 3.04
CA SER A 1132 55.29 9.58 3.92
C SER A 1132 54.64 9.98 5.27
N HIS A 1133 55.44 10.50 6.21
CA HIS A 1133 54.88 11.10 7.44
C HIS A 1133 54.13 12.41 7.16
N GLU A 1134 54.60 13.20 6.19
CA GLU A 1134 54.05 14.51 5.83
C GLU A 1134 52.73 14.39 5.05
N SER A 1135 52.53 13.29 4.31
CA SER A 1135 51.30 13.00 3.54
C SER A 1135 50.01 12.97 4.36
N ASN A 1136 50.08 12.99 5.69
CA ASN A 1136 48.94 12.87 6.60
C ASN A 1136 48.90 14.03 7.64
N SER A 1137 49.42 15.21 7.28
CA SER A 1137 49.46 16.40 8.15
C SER A 1137 48.07 16.94 8.52
N ASN A 1138 47.09 16.69 7.66
CA ASN A 1138 45.68 17.04 7.81
C ASN A 1138 44.80 15.77 7.68
N ILE A 1139 43.77 15.63 8.50
CA ILE A 1139 42.70 14.64 8.32
C ILE A 1139 41.32 15.28 8.37
N ILE A 1140 40.48 14.96 7.39
CA ILE A 1140 39.12 15.50 7.24
C ILE A 1140 38.13 14.33 7.35
N PHE A 1141 37.29 14.33 8.40
CA PHE A 1141 36.23 13.34 8.60
C PHE A 1141 34.91 13.84 8.01
N ASP A 1142 34.44 13.23 6.91
CA ASP A 1142 33.07 13.39 6.42
C ASP A 1142 32.13 12.49 7.21
N ILE A 1143 31.34 13.11 8.10
CA ILE A 1143 30.45 12.42 9.05
C ILE A 1143 28.97 12.50 8.66
N HIS A 1144 28.65 12.84 7.41
CA HIS A 1144 27.27 12.92 6.90
C HIS A 1144 26.45 11.64 7.13
N GLY A 1145 27.10 10.46 7.19
CA GLY A 1145 26.44 9.18 7.43
C GLY A 1145 26.29 8.79 8.90
N VAL A 1146 26.89 9.54 9.84
CA VAL A 1146 26.87 9.25 11.29
C VAL A 1146 25.56 9.74 11.91
N THR A 1147 24.46 9.12 11.51
CA THR A 1147 23.09 9.47 11.95
C THR A 1147 22.88 9.26 13.45
N SER A 1148 23.68 8.38 14.08
CA SER A 1148 23.80 8.24 15.53
C SER A 1148 25.21 7.79 15.94
N ILE A 1149 25.55 8.06 17.19
CA ILE A 1149 26.74 7.55 17.87
C ILE A 1149 26.35 7.07 19.28
N ASP A 1150 26.91 5.96 19.76
CA ASP A 1150 26.76 5.51 21.15
C ASP A 1150 27.93 5.96 22.04
N GLY A 1151 27.84 5.73 23.36
CA GLY A 1151 28.86 6.19 24.31
C GLY A 1151 30.24 5.59 24.03
N SER A 1152 30.31 4.29 23.76
CA SER A 1152 31.57 3.59 23.45
C SER A 1152 32.16 4.03 22.12
N GLY A 1153 31.32 4.28 21.11
CA GLY A 1153 31.74 4.84 19.83
C GLY A 1153 32.23 6.27 19.95
N THR A 1154 31.61 7.07 20.82
CA THR A 1154 32.07 8.43 21.15
C THR A 1154 33.45 8.38 21.81
N GLN A 1155 33.66 7.51 22.79
CA GLN A 1155 34.96 7.33 23.45
C GLN A 1155 36.05 6.90 22.46
N VAL A 1156 35.80 5.92 21.60
CA VAL A 1156 36.81 5.46 20.64
C VAL A 1156 37.13 6.53 19.59
N LEU A 1157 36.14 7.34 19.18
CA LEU A 1157 36.37 8.49 18.30
C LEU A 1157 37.19 9.59 19.01
N GLU A 1158 36.93 9.84 20.29
CA GLU A 1158 37.69 10.76 21.14
C GLU A 1158 39.16 10.34 21.23
N GLU A 1159 39.45 9.06 21.54
CA GLU A 1159 40.81 8.52 21.56
C GLU A 1159 41.52 8.69 20.21
N ILE A 1160 40.80 8.50 19.10
CA ILE A 1160 41.31 8.65 17.73
C ILE A 1160 41.69 10.12 17.48
N VAL A 1161 40.79 11.07 17.76
CA VAL A 1161 41.03 12.51 17.58
C VAL A 1161 42.18 12.98 18.48
N ARG A 1162 42.19 12.60 19.77
CA ARG A 1162 43.28 12.89 20.71
C ARG A 1162 44.62 12.36 20.19
N SER A 1163 44.64 11.15 19.63
CA SER A 1163 45.85 10.54 19.05
C SER A 1163 46.32 11.21 17.75
N TYR A 1164 45.43 11.85 16.97
CA TYR A 1164 45.85 12.73 15.86
C TYR A 1164 46.48 14.03 16.39
N ARG A 1165 45.81 14.71 17.33
CA ARG A 1165 46.30 15.99 17.88
C ARG A 1165 47.63 15.85 18.62
N GLN A 1166 47.83 14.76 19.37
CA GLN A 1166 49.12 14.42 20.00
C GLN A 1166 50.26 14.18 19.00
N ARG A 1167 49.95 13.82 17.75
CA ARG A 1167 50.92 13.65 16.65
C ARG A 1167 51.13 14.93 15.82
N GLY A 1168 50.56 16.05 16.23
CA GLY A 1168 50.60 17.33 15.48
C GLY A 1168 49.66 17.38 14.27
N VAL A 1169 48.85 16.34 14.03
CA VAL A 1169 47.92 16.29 12.90
C VAL A 1169 46.71 17.18 13.19
N ARG A 1170 46.28 17.97 12.20
CA ARG A 1170 45.06 18.79 12.28
C ARG A 1170 43.84 17.96 11.87
N VAL A 1171 42.73 18.15 12.59
CA VAL A 1171 41.52 17.32 12.47
C VAL A 1171 40.32 18.22 12.19
N PHE A 1172 39.65 17.99 11.07
CA PHE A 1172 38.43 18.70 10.68
C PHE A 1172 37.27 17.73 10.53
N PHE A 1173 36.07 18.16 10.88
CA PHE A 1173 34.83 17.43 10.64
C PHE A 1173 34.00 18.17 9.60
N SER A 1174 33.55 17.46 8.56
CA SER A 1174 32.73 18.01 7.48
C SER A 1174 31.37 17.32 7.43
N ARG A 1175 30.35 18.07 6.98
CA ARG A 1175 28.95 17.62 6.92
C ARG A 1175 28.43 17.07 8.26
N GLY A 1176 28.77 17.74 9.35
CA GLY A 1176 28.25 17.45 10.68
C GLY A 1176 26.73 17.64 10.79
N PRO A 1177 26.09 17.13 11.86
CA PRO A 1177 24.66 17.31 12.08
C PRO A 1177 24.30 18.80 12.24
N ALA A 1178 23.64 19.38 11.22
CA ALA A 1178 23.39 20.82 11.05
C ALA A 1178 22.48 21.50 12.10
N ARG A 1179 22.23 20.87 13.26
CA ARG A 1179 21.52 21.44 14.41
C ARG A 1179 22.23 21.02 15.70
N ARG A 1180 22.66 22.00 16.51
CA ARG A 1180 23.33 21.77 17.81
C ARG A 1180 22.51 20.92 18.79
N ASN A 1181 21.17 20.94 18.67
CA ASN A 1181 20.25 20.08 19.42
C ASN A 1181 20.22 18.60 18.98
N HIS A 1182 21.04 18.17 18.01
CA HIS A 1182 21.10 16.77 17.59
C HIS A 1182 21.82 15.91 18.65
N PRO A 1183 21.33 14.70 18.99
CA PRO A 1183 21.97 13.87 20.03
C PRO A 1183 23.44 13.56 19.72
N THR A 1184 23.80 13.35 18.44
CA THR A 1184 25.20 13.19 18.02
C THR A 1184 26.05 14.42 18.34
N TRP A 1185 25.53 15.64 18.15
CA TRP A 1185 26.28 16.87 18.47
C TRP A 1185 26.59 16.96 19.96
N HIS A 1186 25.57 16.79 20.81
CA HIS A 1186 25.76 16.81 22.26
C HIS A 1186 26.71 15.73 22.78
N LEU A 1187 26.89 14.61 22.06
CA LEU A 1187 27.88 13.60 22.41
C LEU A 1187 29.31 14.01 22.00
N LEU A 1188 29.50 14.60 20.82
CA LEU A 1188 30.79 15.17 20.37
C LEU A 1188 31.23 16.36 21.24
N GLU A 1189 30.27 17.20 21.64
CA GLU A 1189 30.43 18.33 22.55
C GLU A 1189 30.83 17.86 23.96
N ARG A 1190 30.02 16.99 24.59
CA ARG A 1190 30.27 16.52 25.98
C ARG A 1190 31.47 15.59 26.15
N SER A 1191 32.00 15.02 25.07
CA SER A 1191 33.24 14.24 25.09
C SER A 1191 34.50 15.10 24.91
N GLY A 1192 34.35 16.40 24.64
CA GLY A 1192 35.49 17.30 24.36
C GLY A 1192 36.11 17.09 22.98
N ILE A 1193 35.49 16.32 22.07
CA ILE A 1193 35.97 16.17 20.69
C ILE A 1193 35.99 17.53 19.99
N VAL A 1194 34.98 18.38 20.23
CA VAL A 1194 34.91 19.74 19.69
C VAL A 1194 36.10 20.58 20.14
N ASP A 1195 36.42 20.57 21.44
CA ASP A 1195 37.53 21.32 22.01
C ASP A 1195 38.89 20.80 21.50
N LEU A 1196 39.06 19.48 21.43
CA LEU A 1196 40.28 18.83 20.91
C LEU A 1196 40.59 19.21 19.46
N CYS A 1197 39.57 19.38 18.61
CA CYS A 1197 39.78 19.79 17.23
C CYS A 1197 40.29 21.25 17.14
N GLY A 1198 39.79 22.14 17.99
CA GLY A 1198 40.04 23.58 17.92
C GLY A 1198 38.77 24.43 18.07
N GLY A 1199 37.67 23.84 18.55
CA GLY A 1199 36.38 24.50 18.70
C GLY A 1199 35.46 24.31 17.47
N GLU A 1200 34.32 24.99 17.49
CA GLU A 1200 33.27 24.84 16.47
C GLU A 1200 33.71 25.23 15.05
N SER A 1201 34.78 26.02 14.89
CA SER A 1201 35.35 26.40 13.58
C SER A 1201 35.84 25.21 12.75
N HIS A 1202 36.19 24.10 13.41
CA HIS A 1202 36.66 22.89 12.75
C HIS A 1202 35.51 21.94 12.35
N PHE A 1203 34.24 22.36 12.53
CA PHE A 1203 33.03 21.64 12.12
C PHE A 1203 32.35 22.39 10.97
N VAL A 1204 32.78 22.04 9.76
CA VAL A 1204 32.45 22.75 8.51
C VAL A 1204 31.29 22.09 7.75
N MET A 1205 30.69 22.83 6.83
CA MET A 1205 29.50 22.38 6.08
C MET A 1205 29.85 21.39 4.96
N ASP A 1206 31.03 21.48 4.35
CA ASP A 1206 31.50 20.52 3.35
C ASP A 1206 33.02 20.24 3.41
N VAL A 1207 33.50 19.42 2.48
CA VAL A 1207 34.91 18.97 2.41
C VAL A 1207 35.83 20.05 1.82
N GLU A 1208 35.32 20.91 0.94
CA GLU A 1208 36.09 22.00 0.33
C GLU A 1208 36.33 23.12 1.35
N GLU A 1209 35.35 23.42 2.19
CA GLU A 1209 35.52 24.35 3.32
C GLU A 1209 36.64 23.88 4.26
N ALA A 1210 36.68 22.59 4.63
CA ALA A 1210 37.77 22.02 5.43
C ALA A 1210 39.14 22.18 4.74
N LEU A 1211 39.22 21.96 3.42
CA LEU A 1211 40.46 22.11 2.67
C LEU A 1211 40.95 23.56 2.66
N ARG A 1212 40.06 24.53 2.43
CA ARG A 1212 40.39 25.96 2.55
C ARG A 1212 40.88 26.33 3.94
N TRP A 1213 40.34 25.72 5.01
CA TRP A 1213 40.87 25.87 6.37
C TRP A 1213 42.27 25.26 6.53
N THR A 1214 42.56 24.09 5.95
CA THR A 1214 43.92 23.50 6.00
C THR A 1214 44.98 24.39 5.33
N GLU A 1215 44.65 24.97 4.17
CA GLU A 1215 45.49 25.93 3.44
C GLU A 1215 45.69 27.24 4.22
N TYR A 1216 44.61 27.77 4.81
CA TYR A 1216 44.63 29.00 5.61
C TYR A 1216 45.56 28.87 6.82
N GLU A 1217 45.45 27.78 7.59
CA GLU A 1217 46.32 27.54 8.74
C GLU A 1217 47.79 27.28 8.33
N GLU A 1218 48.06 26.66 7.18
CA GLU A 1218 49.43 26.53 6.65
C GLU A 1218 50.02 27.89 6.27
N SER A 1219 49.20 28.81 5.75
CA SER A 1219 49.64 30.19 5.47
C SER A 1219 50.02 30.94 6.75
N ILE A 1220 49.33 30.70 7.87
CA ILE A 1220 49.65 31.26 9.20
C ILE A 1220 50.93 30.64 9.74
N GLY A 1221 51.07 29.30 9.67
CA GLY A 1221 52.27 28.58 10.10
C GLY A 1221 53.53 29.08 9.37
N ARG A 1222 53.48 29.18 8.04
CA ARG A 1222 54.59 29.70 7.22
C ARG A 1222 54.95 31.15 7.54
N ARG A 1223 53.97 32.01 7.88
CA ARG A 1223 54.23 33.39 8.33
C ARG A 1223 54.96 33.43 9.68
N SER A 1224 54.57 32.57 10.63
CA SER A 1224 55.22 32.47 11.96
C SER A 1224 56.66 31.97 11.89
N VAL A 1225 56.99 31.10 10.92
CA VAL A 1225 58.37 30.66 10.67
C VAL A 1225 59.18 31.78 10.01
N ASN A 1226 58.66 32.44 8.96
CA ASN A 1226 59.37 33.52 8.29
C ASN A 1226 59.65 34.72 9.22
N SER A 1227 58.82 35.01 10.23
CA SER A 1227 59.10 36.08 11.20
C SER A 1227 60.32 35.84 12.09
N ASN A 1228 60.83 34.60 12.18
CA ASN A 1228 62.07 34.29 12.89
C ASN A 1228 63.31 34.39 11.99
N ASN A 1229 63.18 34.20 10.67
CA ASN A 1229 64.27 34.31 9.69
C ASN A 1229 64.52 35.76 9.19
N VAL A 1230 63.98 36.78 9.87
CA VAL A 1230 64.23 38.21 9.58
C VAL A 1230 64.73 38.90 10.86
N ARG A 1231 65.68 38.23 11.55
CA ARG A 1231 66.26 38.70 12.81
C ARG A 1231 67.75 38.38 13.02
N ASP A 1232 68.40 37.82 12.00
CA ASP A 1232 69.86 37.76 11.82
C ASP A 1232 70.25 38.68 10.64
#